data_AF-A0A7Y2Z0S3-F1
#
_entry.id   AF-A0A7Y2Z0S3-F1
#
_cell.length_a   1.000
_cell.length_b   1.000
_cell.length_c   1.000
_cell.angle_alpha   90.00
_cell.angle_beta   90.00
_cell.angle_gamma   90.00
#
_symmetry.space_group_name_H-M   'P 1'
#
loop_
_entity.id
_entity.type
_entity.pdbx_description
1 polymer ?
#
loop_
_entity_poly.entity_id
_entity_poly.type
_entity_poly.pdbx_seq_one_letter_code
_entity_poly.pdbx_strand_id
1 'polypeptide(L)'
;MESSGIIIVSGVSFKSIFRSAGNGLLWRVLIALFCFPFGIASAQAPDADKAPQEASITDTVLEPMPVIAVADLPQLDHLAAALAASDSRLDTLITLVVVAKLLDYGVAGDSAGIPALEARFLDERAWLKRLASRYTDLPVRGTQLDPAAWFVLGELEQHRITSDAAVSPLGPEHDSLMRQLFDRNDERLAASILPEVLHTTEIRAMALWAGLLETAAASETMLAVVSNLYADWFASWISAEASLAEATAEQRISTPQPDSAEERDIIVSAIERLYALVGSTVLSGPVDERGLEKLRYELLTALPALDAIQARDAVYLLVLATAVDELNEEKYLAFTGSLLWVVTDLLLNEPGPTVISAESELELQAGTEAGVAGLEPGAALEPEPGPEPGSQVPRFLTEILPWLSNMYSGEFSDVDPRLNASLAAVFDAAQYLQAGQQDPDRLVALRRGIGDAVAQMLLQIPEMNYYFDQPVRRRIAEEINICTSIAANKDAQGLARLTREQFDGCLQSLVEMSEVLVGKEELSGDSDGPFGVEQLRRELMMPSWQRINFTLGYLHDRFPTACELPANPLPNSLEWSGLATMITWFARQAPVYFQTPENEALVLRMRQQGMDLLQEMMQQVDCISGHGGGINDPVVRGLADYRLALDNLVAGIREAELEFRADRLKPGADVVLHGDAAQSTAYRTEELVIGPCNPEQVCEMNDELEATRALIGLFPDPYLIADQTGMGSIEICYDNMQWVNRRAEPVRPEDTYVANYFGQLSFDLVGRYREKDELADVFGFNFVSPDESHYLFAAATDEVLADSCPTEWVGSRIVTELSNSKAAFVVPNRLTYLSAIRTRPSEIINLNWSRGSEWRDWFVTGLGVTSYEYVPDETIAGRVNQHLQSIYQAEQSAVYAALLRPQLRNGGNDDETLLVLQEELTARKALVRSYINLFYPSLMVDSDEIRGALEGNGALLDTVVLRRFREANVAVASISDIGQSRLEEFRSDWNRQPDVLRRSGAISSGVAHAIIRLNALYTEFFISPSESAEPMNPVVSSD
;
A
#
# COMPACT_ATOMS: atom_id res chain seq x y z
N MET A 1 -43.91 -23.59 -12.36
CA MET A 1 -43.20 -24.86 -12.55
C MET A 1 -42.15 -24.61 -13.59
N GLU A 2 -40.89 -24.66 -13.14
CA GLU A 2 -39.62 -24.94 -13.87
C GLU A 2 -39.35 -24.15 -15.18
N SER A 3 -38.17 -23.62 -15.48
CA SER A 3 -36.87 -23.52 -14.82
C SER A 3 -36.05 -22.58 -15.73
N SER A 4 -35.36 -21.58 -15.20
CA SER A 4 -34.31 -20.88 -15.95
C SER A 4 -33.21 -20.51 -14.96
N GLY A 5 -32.13 -21.28 -15.00
CA GLY A 5 -30.94 -21.09 -14.19
C GLY A 5 -30.19 -19.85 -14.65
N ILE A 6 -29.97 -18.93 -13.72
CA ILE A 6 -29.01 -17.84 -13.85
C ILE A 6 -27.71 -18.33 -13.20
N ILE A 7 -26.67 -18.44 -14.03
CA ILE A 7 -25.30 -18.67 -13.58
C ILE A 7 -24.86 -17.38 -12.87
N ILE A 8 -24.58 -17.49 -11.58
CA ILE A 8 -23.98 -16.42 -10.77
C ILE A 8 -22.50 -16.37 -11.14
N VAL A 9 -22.09 -15.33 -11.87
CA VAL A 9 -20.70 -14.91 -11.94
C VAL A 9 -20.46 -14.00 -10.74
N SER A 10 -19.78 -14.54 -9.73
CA SER A 10 -19.26 -13.82 -8.57
C SER A 10 -18.09 -12.93 -8.97
N GLY A 11 -18.08 -11.69 -8.48
CA GLY A 11 -16.85 -10.90 -8.33
C GLY A 11 -16.60 -9.81 -9.37
N VAL A 12 -17.51 -8.84 -9.50
CA VAL A 12 -17.16 -7.48 -9.96
C VAL A 12 -17.96 -6.50 -9.12
N SER A 13 -17.28 -5.74 -8.25
CA SER A 13 -17.90 -4.63 -7.51
C SER A 13 -18.33 -3.55 -8.50
N PHE A 14 -19.55 -3.04 -8.35
CA PHE A 14 -20.13 -1.99 -9.21
C PHE A 14 -19.26 -0.69 -9.22
N LYS A 15 -18.40 -0.48 -8.20
CA LYS A 15 -17.40 0.61 -8.15
C LYS A 15 -16.26 0.43 -9.19
N SER A 16 -15.91 -0.79 -9.59
CA SER A 16 -14.81 -1.05 -10.55
C SER A 16 -15.14 -0.62 -11.99
N ILE A 17 -16.42 -0.59 -12.36
CA ILE A 17 -16.87 -0.12 -13.69
C ILE A 17 -16.75 1.41 -13.79
N PHE A 18 -16.81 2.13 -12.67
CA PHE A 18 -16.63 3.59 -12.64
C PHE A 18 -15.17 4.05 -12.53
N ARG A 19 -14.23 3.21 -12.06
CA ARG A 19 -12.78 3.49 -12.14
C ARG A 19 -12.27 3.65 -13.59
N SER A 20 -12.95 3.02 -14.56
CA SER A 20 -12.62 3.12 -16.00
C SER A 20 -13.11 4.41 -16.67
N ALA A 21 -13.89 5.26 -15.99
CA ALA A 21 -14.46 6.49 -16.55
C ALA A 21 -14.10 7.72 -15.69
N GLY A 22 -12.84 7.81 -15.24
CA GLY A 22 -12.30 8.98 -14.55
C GLY A 22 -12.01 10.13 -15.52
N ASN A 23 -13.01 10.96 -15.83
CA ASN A 23 -12.79 12.27 -16.45
C ASN A 23 -13.83 13.29 -15.97
N GLY A 24 -13.77 13.64 -14.68
CA GLY A 24 -14.54 14.76 -14.09
C GLY A 24 -14.16 16.14 -14.64
N LEU A 25 -13.07 16.26 -15.41
CA LEU A 25 -12.64 17.50 -16.03
C LEU A 25 -13.47 17.88 -17.28
N LEU A 26 -14.01 16.89 -18.00
CA LEU A 26 -14.75 17.12 -19.25
C LEU A 26 -16.15 17.69 -19.02
N TRP A 27 -16.78 17.41 -17.87
CA TRP A 27 -18.10 17.95 -17.54
C TRP A 27 -18.03 19.43 -17.11
N ARG A 28 -16.98 19.82 -16.38
CA ARG A 28 -16.76 21.24 -15.97
C ARG A 28 -16.37 22.13 -17.16
N VAL A 29 -15.68 21.60 -18.17
CA VAL A 29 -15.33 22.34 -19.40
C VAL A 29 -16.54 22.49 -20.35
N LEU A 30 -17.44 21.51 -20.41
CA LEU A 30 -18.64 21.58 -21.27
C LEU A 30 -19.69 22.59 -20.81
N ILE A 31 -19.79 22.86 -19.49
CA ILE A 31 -20.71 23.88 -18.95
C ILE A 31 -20.15 25.29 -19.13
N ALA A 32 -18.82 25.47 -19.09
CA ALA A 32 -18.17 26.76 -19.32
C ALA A 32 -18.19 27.22 -20.80
N LEU A 33 -18.41 26.32 -21.75
CA LEU A 33 -18.40 26.63 -23.20
C LEU A 33 -19.73 27.14 -23.77
N PHE A 34 -20.83 27.12 -23.01
CA PHE A 34 -22.17 27.49 -23.53
C PHE A 34 -22.76 28.80 -23.00
N CYS A 35 -22.08 29.52 -22.10
CA CYS A 35 -22.57 30.80 -21.57
C CYS A 35 -21.46 31.85 -21.58
N PHE A 36 -21.27 32.56 -22.71
CA PHE A 36 -21.02 34.02 -22.79
C PHE A 36 -20.64 34.42 -24.23
N PRO A 37 -21.20 35.51 -24.80
CA PRO A 37 -20.89 35.96 -26.16
C PRO A 37 -19.57 36.73 -26.24
N PHE A 38 -18.89 36.54 -27.37
CA PHE A 38 -17.66 37.19 -27.81
C PHE A 38 -17.68 38.73 -27.71
N GLY A 39 -16.65 39.30 -27.07
CA GLY A 39 -16.24 40.70 -27.19
C GLY A 39 -14.72 40.79 -27.24
N ILE A 40 -14.16 40.95 -28.45
CA ILE A 40 -12.72 41.10 -28.70
C ILE A 40 -12.34 42.57 -28.45
N ALA A 41 -11.39 42.82 -27.55
CA ALA A 41 -10.64 44.08 -27.51
C ALA A 41 -9.18 43.81 -27.09
N SER A 42 -8.27 44.33 -27.91
CA SER A 42 -6.83 44.19 -27.86
C SER A 42 -6.18 44.86 -26.63
N ALA A 43 -5.29 44.15 -25.94
CA ALA A 43 -4.41 44.73 -24.94
C ALA A 43 -3.23 45.45 -25.61
N GLN A 44 -3.14 46.76 -25.36
CA GLN A 44 -2.02 47.62 -25.71
C GLN A 44 -1.35 48.02 -24.39
N ALA A 45 -0.08 47.68 -24.23
CA ALA A 45 0.73 48.00 -23.06
C ALA A 45 0.91 49.53 -22.92
N PRO A 46 0.89 50.10 -21.70
CA PRO A 46 1.38 51.45 -21.49
C PRO A 46 2.77 51.47 -20.85
N ASP A 47 3.60 52.32 -21.45
CA ASP A 47 4.91 52.77 -21.05
C ASP A 47 4.98 53.34 -19.62
N ALA A 48 6.14 53.11 -19.02
CA ALA A 48 6.67 53.85 -17.89
C ALA A 48 7.11 55.25 -18.35
N ASP A 49 6.45 56.29 -17.84
CA ASP A 49 7.07 57.58 -17.49
C ASP A 49 5.99 58.57 -17.04
N LYS A 50 5.94 58.87 -15.73
CA LYS A 50 5.65 60.20 -15.15
C LYS A 50 5.62 60.15 -13.62
N ALA A 51 6.58 60.82 -13.02
CA ALA A 51 6.58 61.25 -11.62
C ALA A 51 5.70 62.54 -11.46
N PRO A 52 5.41 63.00 -10.23
CA PRO A 52 4.07 63.12 -9.68
C PRO A 52 3.48 64.53 -9.81
N GLN A 53 2.16 64.63 -9.94
CA GLN A 53 1.42 65.88 -9.72
C GLN A 53 0.82 65.90 -8.32
N GLU A 54 1.25 66.89 -7.54
CA GLU A 54 0.58 67.37 -6.33
C GLU A 54 -0.90 67.66 -6.63
N ALA A 55 -1.80 67.00 -5.90
CA ALA A 55 -3.20 67.37 -5.85
C ALA A 55 -3.70 67.33 -4.40
N SER A 56 -3.69 68.53 -3.82
CA SER A 56 -4.63 69.09 -2.86
C SER A 56 -5.49 68.13 -2.05
N ILE A 57 -5.19 68.08 -0.76
CA ILE A 57 -6.08 67.68 0.33
C ILE A 57 -7.39 68.46 0.20
N THR A 58 -8.49 67.74 -0.01
CA THR A 58 -9.84 68.22 0.30
C THR A 58 -10.40 67.29 1.36
N ASP A 59 -10.76 67.89 2.50
CA ASP A 59 -11.42 67.28 3.65
C ASP A 59 -12.54 66.32 3.24
N THR A 60 -12.26 65.03 3.23
CA THR A 60 -13.25 64.01 3.55
C THR A 60 -13.36 63.95 5.07
N VAL A 61 -14.46 64.49 5.57
CA VAL A 61 -14.96 64.24 6.92
C VAL A 61 -14.89 62.74 7.16
N LEU A 62 -13.97 62.29 8.05
CA LEU A 62 -14.06 60.95 8.64
C LEU A 62 -15.40 60.91 9.38
N GLU A 63 -16.36 60.16 8.86
CA GLU A 63 -17.38 59.59 9.73
C GLU A 63 -16.64 58.78 10.81
N PRO A 64 -16.92 59.00 12.11
CA PRO A 64 -16.32 58.17 13.14
C PRO A 64 -16.70 56.72 12.86
N MET A 65 -15.70 55.82 12.84
CA MET A 65 -15.96 54.39 12.74
C MET A 65 -17.03 54.01 13.77
N PRO A 66 -18.01 53.15 13.42
CA PRO A 66 -19.00 52.70 14.38
C PRO A 66 -18.26 52.10 15.58
N VAL A 67 -18.61 52.55 16.79
CA VAL A 67 -18.11 51.94 18.02
C VAL A 67 -18.74 50.56 18.09
N ILE A 68 -17.98 49.53 17.74
CA ILE A 68 -18.40 48.13 17.81
C ILE A 68 -18.58 47.80 19.30
N ALA A 69 -19.80 47.42 19.69
CA ALA A 69 -20.05 46.90 21.02
C ALA A 69 -19.70 45.41 21.08
N VAL A 70 -19.47 44.85 22.27
CA VAL A 70 -19.23 43.40 22.44
C VAL A 70 -20.36 42.56 21.84
N ALA A 71 -21.60 43.07 21.86
CA ALA A 71 -22.75 42.42 21.25
C ALA A 71 -22.68 42.31 19.72
N ASP A 72 -21.88 43.15 19.06
CA ASP A 72 -21.68 43.16 17.61
C ASP A 72 -20.55 42.20 17.16
N LEU A 73 -19.76 41.68 18.11
CA LEU A 73 -18.78 40.62 17.87
C LEU A 73 -19.48 39.27 17.63
N PRO A 74 -18.83 38.30 16.94
CA PRO A 74 -19.39 36.97 16.79
C PRO A 74 -19.69 36.34 18.15
N GLN A 75 -20.94 35.99 18.36
CA GLN A 75 -21.39 35.17 19.51
C GLN A 75 -21.06 33.68 19.31
N LEU A 76 -21.24 32.88 20.37
CA LEU A 76 -20.94 31.45 20.38
C LEU A 76 -21.63 30.66 19.25
N ASP A 77 -22.86 31.01 18.88
CA ASP A 77 -23.58 30.35 17.79
C ASP A 77 -22.88 30.56 16.42
N HIS A 78 -22.31 31.74 16.18
CA HIS A 78 -21.55 32.01 14.95
C HIS A 78 -20.26 31.19 14.90
N LEU A 79 -19.58 31.04 16.03
CA LEU A 79 -18.39 30.19 16.12
C LEU A 79 -18.75 28.72 15.88
N ALA A 80 -19.81 28.23 16.52
CA ALA A 80 -20.27 26.85 16.35
C ALA A 80 -20.60 26.56 14.88
N ALA A 81 -21.23 27.50 14.17
CA ALA A 81 -21.51 27.37 12.73
C ALA A 81 -20.22 27.34 11.88
N ALA A 82 -19.25 28.21 12.19
CA ALA A 82 -17.98 28.27 11.49
C ALA A 82 -17.11 27.01 11.66
N LEU A 83 -17.15 26.38 12.84
CA LEU A 83 -16.50 25.11 13.13
C LEU A 83 -17.24 23.90 12.56
N ALA A 84 -18.57 23.98 12.49
CA ALA A 84 -19.40 22.93 11.92
C ALA A 84 -19.21 22.79 10.40
N ALA A 85 -19.05 23.92 9.70
CA ALA A 85 -18.86 23.98 8.26
C ALA A 85 -17.45 23.54 7.84
N SER A 86 -17.38 22.53 6.95
CA SER A 86 -16.10 21.91 6.54
C SER A 86 -15.13 22.93 5.93
N ASP A 87 -15.63 23.80 5.05
CA ASP A 87 -14.82 24.79 4.31
C ASP A 87 -14.15 25.85 5.21
N SER A 88 -14.76 26.18 6.36
CA SER A 88 -14.26 27.22 7.28
C SER A 88 -13.62 26.67 8.55
N ARG A 89 -13.78 25.39 8.86
CA ARG A 89 -13.34 24.78 10.12
C ARG A 89 -11.85 25.00 10.38
N LEU A 90 -10.99 24.68 9.41
CA LEU A 90 -9.54 24.81 9.59
C LEU A 90 -9.09 26.25 9.83
N ASP A 91 -9.56 27.21 9.02
CA ASP A 91 -9.19 28.62 9.16
C ASP A 91 -9.72 29.20 10.50
N THR A 92 -10.88 28.72 10.95
CA THR A 92 -11.47 29.04 12.25
C THR A 92 -10.60 28.50 13.39
N LEU A 93 -10.16 27.24 13.33
CA LEU A 93 -9.27 26.65 14.35
C LEU A 93 -7.92 27.36 14.41
N ILE A 94 -7.29 27.66 13.27
CA ILE A 94 -6.04 28.44 13.23
C ILE A 94 -6.25 29.80 13.93
N THR A 95 -7.38 30.45 13.69
CA THR A 95 -7.71 31.73 14.32
C THR A 95 -7.90 31.58 15.83
N LEU A 96 -8.58 30.52 16.28
CA LEU A 96 -8.78 30.23 17.71
C LEU A 96 -7.48 29.94 18.47
N VAL A 97 -6.50 29.26 17.85
CA VAL A 97 -5.18 29.04 18.47
C VAL A 97 -4.49 30.38 18.76
N VAL A 98 -4.59 31.36 17.86
CA VAL A 98 -4.03 32.71 18.09
C VAL A 98 -4.86 33.47 19.12
N VAL A 99 -6.19 33.29 19.14
CA VAL A 99 -7.05 33.85 20.19
C VAL A 99 -6.64 33.35 21.58
N ALA A 100 -6.30 32.07 21.73
CA ALA A 100 -5.78 31.54 22.99
C ALA A 100 -4.49 32.26 23.42
N LYS A 101 -3.56 32.53 22.50
CA LYS A 101 -2.36 33.36 22.80
C LYS A 101 -2.72 34.80 23.16
N LEU A 102 -3.67 35.40 22.44
CA LEU A 102 -4.14 36.75 22.71
C LEU A 102 -4.71 36.89 24.12
N LEU A 103 -5.41 35.87 24.62
CA LEU A 103 -5.87 35.83 26.00
C LEU A 103 -4.70 35.78 26.99
N ASP A 104 -3.67 34.97 26.74
CA ASP A 104 -2.48 34.88 27.61
C ASP A 104 -1.80 36.24 27.82
N TYR A 105 -1.49 36.95 26.71
CA TYR A 105 -0.73 38.21 26.79
C TYR A 105 -1.61 39.46 26.92
N GLY A 106 -2.90 39.36 26.57
CA GLY A 106 -3.85 40.45 26.67
C GLY A 106 -4.36 40.68 28.09
N VAL A 107 -4.44 39.63 28.92
CA VAL A 107 -4.81 39.72 30.34
C VAL A 107 -3.63 40.16 31.22
N ALA A 108 -2.39 39.84 30.83
CA ALA A 108 -1.18 40.12 31.62
C ALA A 108 -0.76 41.62 31.70
N GLY A 109 -1.44 42.53 31.02
CA GLY A 109 -1.41 43.99 31.30
C GLY A 109 -0.24 44.84 30.73
N ASP A 110 -0.62 45.88 29.98
CA ASP A 110 -0.19 47.29 30.13
C ASP A 110 1.18 47.85 29.64
N SER A 111 1.72 47.40 28.50
CA SER A 111 2.72 48.25 27.80
C SER A 111 2.67 48.27 26.27
N ALA A 112 2.03 47.28 25.64
CA ALA A 112 1.84 47.24 24.20
C ALA A 112 0.56 47.99 23.80
N GLY A 113 0.67 49.02 22.95
CA GLY A 113 -0.51 49.68 22.39
C GLY A 113 -1.31 48.78 21.45
N ILE A 114 -2.57 49.13 21.18
CA ILE A 114 -3.50 48.40 20.28
C ILE A 114 -2.82 47.92 18.96
N PRO A 115 -2.07 48.76 18.21
CA PRO A 115 -1.43 48.32 16.96
C PRO A 115 -0.37 47.24 17.15
N ALA A 116 0.29 47.19 18.31
CA ALA A 116 1.30 46.17 18.60
C ALA A 116 0.66 44.81 18.89
N LEU A 117 -0.49 44.79 19.57
CA LEU A 117 -1.27 43.56 19.81
C LEU A 117 -1.86 43.02 18.51
N GLU A 118 -2.36 43.89 17.64
CA GLU A 118 -2.85 43.52 16.30
C GLU A 118 -1.73 42.96 15.42
N ALA A 119 -0.60 43.67 15.33
CA ALA A 119 0.54 43.21 14.53
C ALA A 119 1.05 41.84 15.01
N ARG A 120 1.09 41.62 16.34
CA ARG A 120 1.45 40.34 16.92
C ARG A 120 0.45 39.23 16.55
N PHE A 121 -0.85 39.50 16.66
CA PHE A 121 -1.89 38.54 16.27
C PHE A 121 -1.75 38.14 14.79
N LEU A 122 -1.57 39.11 13.91
CA LEU A 122 -1.42 38.87 12.48
C LEU A 122 -0.17 38.06 12.14
N ASP A 123 0.95 38.36 12.81
CA ASP A 123 2.22 37.65 12.65
C ASP A 123 2.14 36.21 13.21
N GLU A 124 1.53 36.00 14.37
CA GLU A 124 1.27 34.68 14.96
C GLU A 124 0.33 33.84 14.08
N ARG A 125 -0.70 34.45 13.47
CA ARG A 125 -1.58 33.75 12.54
C ARG A 125 -0.88 33.41 11.22
N ALA A 126 -0.08 34.32 10.68
CA ALA A 126 0.73 34.08 9.49
C ALA A 126 1.74 32.94 9.73
N TRP A 127 2.31 32.86 10.93
CA TRP A 127 3.14 31.74 11.36
C TRP A 127 2.39 30.40 11.30
N LEU A 128 1.19 30.30 11.88
CA LEU A 128 0.41 29.07 11.84
C LEU A 128 0.01 28.66 10.41
N LYS A 129 -0.36 29.62 9.54
CA LYS A 129 -0.64 29.33 8.12
C LYS A 129 0.59 28.80 7.39
N ARG A 130 1.77 29.33 7.71
CA ARG A 130 3.03 28.82 7.18
C ARG A 130 3.30 27.39 7.63
N LEU A 131 3.05 27.06 8.90
CA LEU A 131 3.17 25.68 9.39
C LEU A 131 2.17 24.75 8.69
N ALA A 132 0.91 25.17 8.55
CA ALA A 132 -0.15 24.41 7.89
C ALA A 132 0.16 24.11 6.41
N SER A 133 0.89 24.98 5.72
CA SER A 133 1.29 24.77 4.30
C SER A 133 2.18 23.54 4.05
N ARG A 134 2.65 22.87 5.11
CA ARG A 134 3.41 21.62 5.03
C ARG A 134 2.54 20.38 4.88
N TYR A 135 1.23 20.53 4.97
CA TYR A 135 0.25 19.45 4.89
C TYR A 135 -0.58 19.58 3.61
N THR A 136 -0.86 18.45 2.97
CA THR A 136 -1.85 18.39 1.87
C THR A 136 -3.25 18.54 2.44
N ASP A 137 -3.54 17.73 3.45
CA ASP A 137 -4.71 17.82 4.32
C ASP A 137 -4.21 17.79 5.76
N LEU A 138 -4.76 18.64 6.62
CA LEU A 138 -4.35 18.72 8.00
C LEU A 138 -5.22 17.77 8.83
N PRO A 139 -4.66 16.65 9.31
CA PRO A 139 -5.44 15.64 10.03
C PRO A 139 -5.81 16.15 11.42
N VAL A 140 -6.90 15.62 11.97
CA VAL A 140 -7.16 15.70 13.40
C VAL A 140 -6.34 14.61 14.09
N ARG A 141 -5.43 15.01 14.98
CA ARG A 141 -4.58 14.06 15.71
C ARG A 141 -4.63 14.33 17.20
N GLY A 142 -4.58 13.28 18.00
CA GLY A 142 -4.42 13.42 19.45
C GLY A 142 -3.07 12.95 19.94
N THR A 143 -2.82 13.29 21.20
CA THR A 143 -1.52 13.14 21.88
C THR A 143 -1.13 11.67 22.12
N GLN A 144 -2.08 10.74 22.00
CA GLN A 144 -1.88 9.32 22.32
C GLN A 144 -1.27 8.51 21.16
N LEU A 145 -0.98 9.14 20.02
CA LEU A 145 -0.20 8.55 18.92
C LEU A 145 1.32 8.63 19.20
N ASP A 146 1.71 8.12 20.37
CA ASP A 146 3.08 8.09 20.87
C ASP A 146 3.43 6.69 21.39
N PRO A 147 4.06 5.85 20.56
CA PRO A 147 4.38 4.48 20.94
C PRO A 147 5.34 4.38 22.14
N ALA A 148 6.22 5.36 22.32
CA ALA A 148 7.17 5.38 23.44
C ALA A 148 6.44 5.64 24.77
N ALA A 149 5.47 6.55 24.74
CA ALA A 149 4.58 6.81 25.86
C ALA A 149 3.76 5.59 26.28
N TRP A 150 3.22 4.84 25.31
CA TRP A 150 2.49 3.59 25.57
C TRP A 150 3.35 2.52 26.22
N PHE A 151 4.61 2.39 25.80
CA PHE A 151 5.55 1.48 26.44
C PHE A 151 5.78 1.87 27.91
N VAL A 152 6.07 3.15 28.20
CA VAL A 152 6.26 3.62 29.58
C VAL A 152 4.99 3.43 30.42
N LEU A 153 3.81 3.71 29.86
CA LEU A 153 2.54 3.44 30.53
C LEU A 153 2.39 1.96 30.90
N GLY A 154 2.71 1.06 29.97
CA GLY A 154 2.67 -0.38 30.21
C GLY A 154 3.60 -0.83 31.34
N GLU A 155 4.79 -0.24 31.46
CA GLU A 155 5.72 -0.52 32.57
C GLU A 155 5.21 0.04 33.92
N LEU A 156 4.59 1.23 33.92
CA LEU A 156 3.99 1.80 35.13
C LEU A 156 2.81 0.95 35.64
N GLU A 157 1.97 0.46 34.72
CA GLU A 157 0.82 -0.38 35.03
C GLU A 157 1.21 -1.75 35.60
N GLN A 158 2.34 -2.33 35.19
CA GLN A 158 2.87 -3.56 35.79
C GLN A 158 3.08 -3.44 37.31
N HIS A 159 3.46 -2.24 37.78
CA HIS A 159 3.66 -1.94 39.20
C HIS A 159 2.45 -1.27 39.86
N ARG A 160 1.28 -1.31 39.20
CA ARG A 160 0.01 -0.70 39.67
C ARG A 160 0.14 0.79 40.00
N ILE A 161 1.03 1.49 39.31
CA ILE A 161 1.14 2.95 39.43
C ILE A 161 0.05 3.54 38.55
N THR A 162 -0.96 4.16 39.16
CA THR A 162 -1.93 4.96 38.44
C THR A 162 -1.27 6.26 38.00
N SER A 163 -1.25 6.54 36.70
CA SER A 163 -0.90 7.86 36.21
C SER A 163 -2.09 8.78 36.45
N ASP A 164 -1.99 9.70 37.41
CA ASP A 164 -2.91 10.84 37.46
C ASP A 164 -2.78 11.65 36.16
N ALA A 165 -3.86 12.33 35.75
CA ALA A 165 -3.88 13.15 34.54
C ALA A 165 -2.75 14.20 34.49
N ALA A 166 -2.26 14.65 35.66
CA ALA A 166 -1.17 15.61 35.79
C ALA A 166 0.24 15.04 35.52
N VAL A 167 0.41 13.71 35.46
CA VAL A 167 1.74 13.08 35.23
C VAL A 167 1.64 11.94 34.21
N SER A 168 0.65 11.99 33.32
CA SER A 168 0.48 10.94 32.30
C SER A 168 1.69 10.85 31.36
N PRO A 169 2.20 9.64 31.08
CA PRO A 169 3.23 9.45 30.07
C PRO A 169 2.70 9.66 28.65
N LEU A 170 1.38 9.78 28.44
CA LEU A 170 0.73 10.01 27.14
C LEU A 170 0.56 11.52 26.86
N GLY A 171 1.16 12.02 25.77
CA GLY A 171 1.11 13.43 25.36
C GLY A 171 1.75 14.47 26.30
N PRO A 172 2.45 15.49 25.78
CA PRO A 172 2.70 16.70 26.56
C PRO A 172 1.39 17.42 26.91
N GLU A 173 1.37 18.20 27.99
CA GLU A 173 0.20 19.03 28.31
C GLU A 173 -0.05 20.11 27.27
N HIS A 174 -1.31 20.50 27.09
CA HIS A 174 -1.73 21.50 26.10
C HIS A 174 -0.93 22.81 26.19
N ASP A 175 -0.67 23.32 27.40
CA ASP A 175 0.08 24.57 27.59
C ASP A 175 1.55 24.44 27.14
N SER A 176 2.12 23.23 27.30
CA SER A 176 3.47 22.92 26.81
C SER A 176 3.50 22.84 25.29
N LEU A 177 2.48 22.24 24.66
CA LEU A 177 2.31 22.24 23.21
C LEU A 177 2.15 23.66 22.66
N MET A 178 1.28 24.47 23.28
CA MET A 178 1.06 25.87 22.90
C MET A 178 2.33 26.71 23.01
N ARG A 179 3.12 26.52 24.07
CA ARG A 179 4.42 27.20 24.21
C ARG A 179 5.38 26.80 23.10
N GLN A 180 5.47 25.50 22.79
CA GLN A 180 6.35 25.01 21.73
C GLN A 180 5.90 25.46 20.33
N LEU A 181 4.60 25.48 20.06
CA LEU A 181 4.05 25.82 18.74
C LEU A 181 4.46 27.23 18.28
N PHE A 182 4.59 28.16 19.23
CA PHE A 182 5.00 29.54 18.97
C PHE A 182 6.49 29.80 19.21
N ASP A 183 7.28 28.76 19.54
CA ASP A 183 8.74 28.86 19.54
C ASP A 183 9.25 28.87 18.10
N ARG A 184 9.75 30.03 17.65
CA ARG A 184 10.21 30.24 16.27
C ARG A 184 11.58 29.64 15.99
N ASN A 185 12.29 29.18 17.01
CA ASN A 185 13.59 28.55 16.82
C ASN A 185 13.43 27.20 16.10
N ASP A 186 12.29 26.52 16.28
CA ASP A 186 12.09 25.14 15.87
C ASP A 186 10.81 24.94 15.04
N GLU A 187 10.77 25.55 13.84
CA GLU A 187 9.61 25.52 12.93
C GLU A 187 9.06 24.11 12.66
N ARG A 188 9.92 23.10 12.55
CA ARG A 188 9.50 21.71 12.27
C ARG A 188 8.84 21.05 13.46
N LEU A 189 9.38 21.32 14.65
CA LEU A 189 8.80 20.83 15.89
C LEU A 189 7.41 21.44 16.08
N ALA A 190 7.29 22.76 15.87
CA ALA A 190 6.01 23.47 15.83
C ALA A 190 5.05 22.89 14.77
N ALA A 191 5.53 22.63 13.55
CA ALA A 191 4.71 22.02 12.50
C ALA A 191 4.21 20.62 12.88
N SER A 192 5.04 19.80 13.52
CA SER A 192 4.70 18.41 13.88
C SER A 192 3.58 18.29 14.92
N ILE A 193 3.43 19.30 15.79
CA ILE A 193 2.40 19.33 16.84
C ILE A 193 1.17 20.15 16.46
N LEU A 194 1.19 20.86 15.32
CA LEU A 194 0.05 21.68 14.89
C LEU A 194 -1.27 20.87 14.79
N PRO A 195 -1.30 19.66 14.19
CA PRO A 195 -2.51 18.82 14.19
C PRO A 195 -3.11 18.59 15.59
N GLU A 196 -2.25 18.36 16.57
CA GLU A 196 -2.63 18.06 17.96
C GLU A 196 -3.13 19.30 18.70
N VAL A 197 -2.47 20.44 18.48
CA VAL A 197 -2.94 21.71 19.04
C VAL A 197 -4.30 22.07 18.47
N LEU A 198 -4.52 21.93 17.15
CA LEU A 198 -5.82 22.25 16.55
C LEU A 198 -6.93 21.35 17.07
N HIS A 199 -6.68 20.05 17.21
CA HIS A 199 -7.62 19.10 17.81
C HIS A 199 -8.00 19.51 19.24
N THR A 200 -7.00 19.74 20.09
CA THR A 200 -7.25 20.13 21.48
C THR A 200 -7.88 21.52 21.62
N THR A 201 -7.59 22.44 20.69
CA THR A 201 -8.24 23.75 20.59
C THR A 201 -9.71 23.62 20.17
N GLU A 202 -10.05 22.71 19.26
CA GLU A 202 -11.44 22.46 18.86
C GLU A 202 -12.30 22.04 20.06
N ILE A 203 -11.79 21.11 20.86
CA ILE A 203 -12.44 20.63 22.09
C ILE A 203 -12.72 21.79 23.06
N ARG A 204 -11.85 22.80 23.10
CA ARG A 204 -11.92 23.95 24.02
C ARG A 204 -12.50 25.21 23.37
N ALA A 205 -12.89 25.16 22.10
CA ALA A 205 -13.16 26.34 21.27
C ALA A 205 -14.23 27.25 21.88
N MET A 206 -15.33 26.66 22.33
CA MET A 206 -16.46 27.39 22.90
C MET A 206 -16.07 28.12 24.19
N ALA A 207 -15.28 27.47 25.06
CA ALA A 207 -14.81 28.06 26.31
C ALA A 207 -13.77 29.18 26.05
N LEU A 208 -12.85 28.96 25.11
CA LEU A 208 -11.86 29.96 24.71
C LEU A 208 -12.53 31.24 24.18
N TRP A 209 -13.53 31.08 23.33
CA TRP A 209 -14.24 32.22 22.76
C TRP A 209 -15.11 32.95 23.78
N ALA A 210 -15.81 32.22 24.65
CA ALA A 210 -16.52 32.82 25.78
C ALA A 210 -15.58 33.66 26.65
N GLY A 211 -14.40 33.12 26.99
CA GLY A 211 -13.37 33.84 27.73
C GLY A 211 -12.86 35.11 27.02
N LEU A 212 -12.74 35.09 25.69
CA LEU A 212 -12.43 36.28 24.90
C LEU A 212 -13.53 37.34 25.00
N LEU A 213 -14.80 36.94 24.85
CA LEU A 213 -15.93 37.87 24.95
C LEU A 213 -16.01 38.51 26.34
N GLU A 214 -15.80 37.73 27.41
CA GLU A 214 -15.73 38.23 28.78
C GLU A 214 -14.57 39.21 28.98
N THR A 215 -13.38 38.87 28.46
CA THR A 215 -12.19 39.73 28.55
C THR A 215 -12.36 41.02 27.75
N ALA A 216 -12.96 40.95 26.55
CA ALA A 216 -13.27 42.11 25.72
C ALA A 216 -14.32 43.01 26.38
N ALA A 217 -15.30 42.44 27.08
CA ALA A 217 -16.26 43.22 27.87
C ALA A 217 -15.62 43.95 29.06
N ALA A 218 -14.53 43.41 29.61
CA ALA A 218 -13.80 43.99 30.72
C ALA A 218 -12.67 44.95 30.31
N SER A 219 -12.25 44.98 29.04
CA SER A 219 -11.07 45.74 28.56
C SER A 219 -11.32 46.47 27.23
N GLU A 220 -11.29 47.81 27.25
CA GLU A 220 -11.42 48.64 26.05
C GLU A 220 -10.32 48.35 25.02
N THR A 221 -9.10 48.06 25.48
CA THR A 221 -7.97 47.69 24.62
C THR A 221 -8.26 46.38 23.89
N MET A 222 -8.75 45.36 24.60
CA MET A 222 -9.08 44.07 24.00
C MET A 222 -10.25 44.19 23.01
N LEU A 223 -11.30 44.93 23.39
CA LEU A 223 -12.43 45.21 22.51
C LEU A 223 -11.97 45.92 21.22
N ALA A 224 -11.09 46.92 21.33
CA ALA A 224 -10.56 47.64 20.17
C ALA A 224 -9.73 46.73 19.24
N VAL A 225 -8.85 45.89 19.80
CA VAL A 225 -8.04 44.93 19.02
C VAL A 225 -8.94 43.95 18.26
N VAL A 226 -9.89 43.31 18.94
CA VAL A 226 -10.81 42.33 18.30
C VAL A 226 -11.71 43.01 17.28
N SER A 227 -12.17 44.23 17.56
CA SER A 227 -12.98 45.04 16.64
C SER A 227 -12.23 45.41 15.36
N ASN A 228 -10.95 45.76 15.45
CA ASN A 228 -10.13 46.08 14.28
C ASN A 228 -9.83 44.85 13.42
N LEU A 229 -9.82 43.66 14.01
CA LEU A 229 -9.66 42.38 13.30
C LEU A 229 -10.99 41.83 12.73
N TYR A 230 -12.13 42.46 13.05
CA TYR A 230 -13.49 42.00 12.73
C TYR A 230 -13.73 41.74 11.24
N ALA A 231 -13.49 42.73 10.39
CA ALA A 231 -13.89 42.71 8.99
C ALA A 231 -13.16 41.63 8.17
N ASP A 232 -11.91 41.34 8.52
CA ASP A 232 -11.05 40.46 7.73
C ASP A 232 -11.27 38.97 8.03
N TRP A 233 -11.72 38.62 9.25
CA TRP A 233 -11.65 37.23 9.73
C TRP A 233 -12.94 36.71 10.34
N PHE A 234 -13.74 37.58 10.95
CA PHE A 234 -14.91 37.16 11.72
C PHE A 234 -16.23 37.31 10.94
N ALA A 235 -16.22 38.05 9.83
CA ALA A 235 -17.38 38.20 8.95
C ALA A 235 -17.85 36.86 8.33
N SER A 236 -16.91 35.95 8.04
CA SER A 236 -17.22 34.62 7.51
C SER A 236 -17.99 33.76 8.51
N TRP A 237 -17.74 33.92 9.82
CA TRP A 237 -18.42 33.15 10.86
C TRP A 237 -19.90 33.53 10.96
N ILE A 238 -20.21 34.82 10.82
CA ILE A 238 -21.59 35.31 10.83
C ILE A 238 -22.36 34.79 9.60
N SER A 239 -21.71 34.75 8.43
CA SER A 239 -22.34 34.20 7.23
C SER A 239 -22.61 32.69 7.32
N ALA A 240 -21.78 31.94 8.07
CA ALA A 240 -21.95 30.51 8.26
C ALA A 240 -23.22 30.19 9.07
N GLU A 241 -23.49 30.95 10.14
CA GLU A 241 -24.70 30.78 10.95
C GLU A 241 -25.97 31.07 10.15
N ALA A 242 -25.99 32.17 9.39
CA ALA A 242 -27.15 32.53 8.56
C ALA A 242 -27.49 31.42 7.55
N SER A 243 -26.48 30.82 6.92
CA SER A 243 -26.64 29.68 6.00
C SER A 243 -27.25 28.45 6.69
N LEU A 244 -26.78 28.12 7.90
CA LEU A 244 -27.30 26.99 8.68
C LEU A 244 -28.73 27.24 9.19
N ALA A 245 -29.04 28.48 9.57
CA ALA A 245 -30.36 28.92 10.00
C ALA A 245 -31.39 28.84 8.85
N GLU A 246 -31.01 29.24 7.63
CA GLU A 246 -31.85 29.10 6.43
C GLU A 246 -32.11 27.62 6.10
N ALA A 247 -31.07 26.78 6.13
CA ALA A 247 -31.19 25.35 5.86
C ALA A 247 -32.07 24.61 6.89
N THR A 248 -31.95 24.95 8.17
CA THR A 248 -32.80 24.37 9.23
C THR A 248 -34.24 24.85 9.14
N ALA A 249 -34.50 26.07 8.65
CA ALA A 249 -35.85 26.58 8.41
C ALA A 249 -36.56 25.84 7.26
N GLU A 250 -35.85 25.54 6.15
CA GLU A 250 -36.41 24.77 5.03
C GLU A 250 -36.75 23.31 5.43
N GLN A 251 -35.95 22.70 6.29
CA GLN A 251 -36.16 21.32 6.74
C GLN A 251 -37.36 21.19 7.70
N ARG A 252 -37.61 22.20 8.56
CA ARG A 252 -38.81 22.26 9.44
C ARG A 252 -40.13 22.28 8.67
N ILE A 253 -40.12 22.72 7.40
CA ILE A 253 -41.30 22.76 6.55
C ILE A 253 -41.64 21.35 6.00
N SER A 254 -40.68 20.42 5.98
CA SER A 254 -40.82 19.11 5.33
C SER A 254 -41.04 17.92 6.29
N THR A 255 -40.89 18.08 7.60
CA THR A 255 -41.08 17.00 8.59
C THR A 255 -42.11 17.40 9.66
N PRO A 256 -43.16 16.59 9.93
CA PRO A 256 -44.09 16.89 11.02
C PRO A 256 -43.35 16.77 12.36
N GLN A 257 -43.40 17.83 13.15
CA GLN A 257 -42.81 17.88 14.49
C GLN A 257 -43.59 16.92 15.42
N PRO A 258 -42.94 16.03 16.19
CA PRO A 258 -43.63 15.23 17.19
C PRO A 258 -44.18 16.14 18.30
N ASP A 259 -45.48 16.01 18.60
CA ASP A 259 -46.26 16.81 19.57
C ASP A 259 -45.88 16.60 21.05
N SER A 260 -44.67 16.14 21.35
CA SER A 260 -44.15 16.09 22.72
C SER A 260 -42.65 16.37 22.72
N ALA A 261 -42.31 17.66 22.86
CA ALA A 261 -41.00 18.09 23.31
C ALA A 261 -40.85 17.74 24.80
N GLU A 262 -40.78 16.44 25.11
CA GLU A 262 -40.00 16.02 26.29
C GLU A 262 -38.53 16.35 25.96
N GLU A 263 -37.82 16.95 26.92
CA GLU A 263 -36.38 17.20 26.86
C GLU A 263 -35.64 15.90 26.51
N ARG A 264 -35.48 15.63 25.21
CA ARG A 264 -34.66 14.50 24.77
C ARG A 264 -33.22 14.86 25.07
N ASP A 265 -32.54 13.96 25.77
CA ASP A 265 -31.10 14.02 25.99
C ASP A 265 -30.38 14.26 24.65
N ILE A 266 -29.62 15.34 24.58
CA ILE A 266 -28.94 15.76 23.35
C ILE A 266 -27.92 14.72 22.90
N ILE A 267 -27.28 14.00 23.84
CA ILE A 267 -26.30 12.95 23.54
C ILE A 267 -26.99 11.78 22.84
N VAL A 268 -28.16 11.36 23.35
CA VAL A 268 -28.96 10.30 22.73
C VAL A 268 -29.41 10.70 21.33
N SER A 269 -29.91 11.94 21.17
CA SER A 269 -30.32 12.44 19.85
C SER A 269 -29.13 12.53 18.87
N ALA A 270 -27.96 12.92 19.34
CA ALA A 270 -26.75 13.01 18.52
C ALA A 270 -26.26 11.63 18.07
N ILE A 271 -26.31 10.63 18.95
CA ILE A 271 -26.01 9.23 18.61
C ILE A 271 -26.98 8.71 17.54
N GLU A 272 -28.30 8.91 17.71
CA GLU A 272 -29.31 8.49 16.71
C GLU A 272 -29.07 9.13 15.34
N ARG A 273 -28.71 10.41 15.30
CA ARG A 273 -28.35 11.10 14.05
C ARG A 273 -27.07 10.51 13.45
N LEU A 274 -26.04 10.28 14.27
CA LEU A 274 -24.78 9.72 13.79
C LEU A 274 -24.97 8.31 13.20
N TYR A 275 -25.83 7.47 13.80
CA TYR A 275 -26.24 6.19 13.19
C TYR A 275 -26.86 6.38 11.80
N ALA A 276 -27.78 7.34 11.66
CA ALA A 276 -28.41 7.62 10.37
C ALA A 276 -27.39 8.11 9.33
N LEU A 277 -26.45 8.95 9.74
CA LEU A 277 -25.38 9.47 8.88
C LEU A 277 -24.46 8.34 8.42
N VAL A 278 -23.93 7.53 9.34
CA VAL A 278 -23.11 6.35 9.01
C VAL A 278 -23.87 5.39 8.08
N GLY A 279 -25.14 5.12 8.37
CA GLY A 279 -26.01 4.31 7.51
C GLY A 279 -26.12 4.88 6.08
N SER A 280 -26.25 6.20 5.96
CA SER A 280 -26.35 6.88 4.67
C SER A 280 -25.06 6.79 3.84
N THR A 281 -23.90 7.03 4.46
CA THR A 281 -22.57 7.01 3.84
C THR A 281 -22.29 5.67 3.17
N VAL A 282 -22.68 4.58 3.82
CA VAL A 282 -22.37 3.24 3.32
C VAL A 282 -23.41 2.73 2.34
N LEU A 283 -24.69 3.09 2.49
CA LEU A 283 -25.76 2.56 1.64
C LEU A 283 -26.00 3.38 0.36
N SER A 284 -25.75 4.69 0.39
CA SER A 284 -26.37 5.64 -0.56
C SER A 284 -25.38 6.44 -1.43
N GLY A 285 -24.07 6.35 -1.18
CA GLY A 285 -23.08 7.20 -1.81
C GLY A 285 -22.67 8.37 -0.89
N PRO A 286 -22.58 9.63 -1.39
CA PRO A 286 -21.97 10.73 -0.63
C PRO A 286 -22.69 10.97 0.70
N VAL A 287 -21.89 11.31 1.72
CA VAL A 287 -22.38 11.73 3.04
C VAL A 287 -23.40 12.86 2.93
N ASP A 288 -24.40 12.85 3.81
CA ASP A 288 -25.23 14.01 4.08
C ASP A 288 -24.39 15.08 4.82
N GLU A 289 -23.58 15.82 4.06
CA GLU A 289 -22.68 16.88 4.55
C GLU A 289 -23.43 17.86 5.44
N ARG A 290 -24.64 18.28 5.03
CA ARG A 290 -25.51 19.17 5.81
C ARG A 290 -25.97 18.53 7.11
N GLY A 291 -26.24 17.23 7.10
CA GLY A 291 -26.58 16.46 8.29
C GLY A 291 -25.43 16.43 9.31
N LEU A 292 -24.18 16.27 8.85
CA LEU A 292 -22.99 16.35 9.71
C LEU A 292 -22.72 17.75 10.23
N GLU A 293 -22.81 18.78 9.37
CA GLU A 293 -22.69 20.18 9.80
C GLU A 293 -23.72 20.49 10.90
N LYS A 294 -24.97 20.06 10.71
CA LYS A 294 -26.02 20.25 11.71
C LYS A 294 -25.72 19.51 13.01
N LEU A 295 -25.24 18.26 12.95
CA LEU A 295 -24.86 17.49 14.14
C LEU A 295 -23.75 18.21 14.93
N ARG A 296 -22.70 18.68 14.24
CA ARG A 296 -21.60 19.43 14.86
C ARG A 296 -22.09 20.72 15.50
N TYR A 297 -22.91 21.48 14.79
CA TYR A 297 -23.49 22.72 15.29
C TYR A 297 -24.34 22.48 16.55
N GLU A 298 -25.23 21.49 16.55
CA GLU A 298 -26.06 21.12 17.71
C GLU A 298 -25.19 20.72 18.92
N LEU A 299 -24.12 19.94 18.70
CA LEU A 299 -23.19 19.53 19.77
C LEU A 299 -22.37 20.71 20.32
N LEU A 300 -21.78 21.52 19.44
CA LEU A 300 -20.94 22.67 19.82
C LEU A 300 -21.74 23.73 20.60
N THR A 301 -22.95 24.04 20.15
CA THR A 301 -23.82 25.03 20.83
C THR A 301 -24.27 24.57 22.21
N ALA A 302 -24.51 23.27 22.40
CA ALA A 302 -24.92 22.73 23.69
C ALA A 302 -23.76 22.56 24.67
N LEU A 303 -22.54 22.34 24.18
CA LEU A 303 -21.33 21.99 24.96
C LEU A 303 -21.14 22.82 26.25
N PRO A 304 -21.32 24.16 26.25
CA PRO A 304 -21.14 24.98 27.46
C PRO A 304 -22.15 24.72 28.59
N ALA A 305 -23.29 24.11 28.28
CA ALA A 305 -24.38 23.86 29.22
C ALA A 305 -24.44 22.41 29.73
N LEU A 306 -23.60 21.51 29.19
CA LEU A 306 -23.57 20.10 29.54
C LEU A 306 -22.80 19.85 30.85
N ASP A 307 -23.18 18.79 31.58
CA ASP A 307 -22.36 18.30 32.68
C ASP A 307 -21.04 17.66 32.17
N ALA A 308 -20.13 17.30 33.09
CA ALA A 308 -18.81 16.80 32.72
C ALA A 308 -18.84 15.50 31.88
N ILE A 309 -19.79 14.60 32.14
CA ILE A 309 -19.90 13.32 31.41
C ILE A 309 -20.52 13.58 30.03
N GLN A 310 -21.60 14.37 29.98
CA GLN A 310 -22.25 14.75 28.74
C GLN A 310 -21.35 15.59 27.83
N ALA A 311 -20.59 16.53 28.38
CA ALA A 311 -19.62 17.33 27.61
C ALA A 311 -18.54 16.43 27.00
N ARG A 312 -18.07 15.42 27.73
CA ARG A 312 -17.10 14.45 27.23
C ARG A 312 -17.69 13.57 26.12
N ASP A 313 -18.91 13.08 26.29
CA ASP A 313 -19.61 12.32 25.24
C ASP A 313 -19.86 13.18 23.99
N ALA A 314 -20.20 14.45 24.15
CA ALA A 314 -20.33 15.39 23.04
C ALA A 314 -19.01 15.56 22.27
N VAL A 315 -17.87 15.64 22.98
CA VAL A 315 -16.54 15.68 22.35
C VAL A 315 -16.24 14.41 21.57
N TYR A 316 -16.53 13.23 22.12
CA TYR A 316 -16.37 11.97 21.38
C TYR A 316 -17.23 11.95 20.11
N LEU A 317 -18.48 12.43 20.20
CA LEU A 317 -19.37 12.49 19.04
C LEU A 317 -18.90 13.49 17.97
N LEU A 318 -18.26 14.61 18.35
CA LEU A 318 -17.63 15.53 17.40
C LEU A 318 -16.47 14.88 16.63
N VAL A 319 -15.65 14.08 17.33
CA VAL A 319 -14.56 13.32 16.70
C VAL A 319 -15.12 12.22 15.80
N LEU A 320 -16.15 11.50 16.25
CA LEU A 320 -16.80 10.48 15.43
C LEU A 320 -17.50 11.07 14.20
N ALA A 321 -18.06 12.28 14.29
CA ALA A 321 -18.56 13.00 13.12
C ALA A 321 -17.42 13.30 12.12
N THR A 322 -16.23 13.67 12.60
CA THR A 322 -15.03 13.81 11.75
C THR A 322 -14.62 12.49 11.12
N ALA A 323 -14.66 11.38 11.87
CA ALA A 323 -14.38 10.05 11.34
C ALA A 323 -15.35 9.66 10.20
N VAL A 324 -16.62 10.08 10.25
CA VAL A 324 -17.58 9.84 9.15
C VAL A 324 -17.18 10.58 7.87
N ASP A 325 -16.71 11.83 7.98
CA ASP A 325 -16.17 12.57 6.83
C ASP A 325 -14.93 11.89 6.28
N GLU A 326 -13.98 11.51 7.15
CA GLU A 326 -12.74 10.83 6.78
C GLU A 326 -13.03 9.51 6.03
N LEU A 327 -14.00 8.72 6.49
CA LEU A 327 -14.41 7.49 5.81
C LEU A 327 -15.01 7.76 4.41
N ASN A 328 -15.77 8.84 4.26
CA ASN A 328 -16.38 9.23 2.98
C ASN A 328 -15.37 9.81 1.99
N GLU A 329 -14.38 10.53 2.49
CA GLU A 329 -13.27 11.07 1.71
C GLU A 329 -12.19 10.01 1.38
N GLU A 330 -12.42 8.74 1.77
CA GLU A 330 -11.48 7.62 1.59
C GLU A 330 -10.13 7.87 2.31
N LYS A 331 -10.17 8.53 3.48
CA LYS A 331 -9.05 8.83 4.38
C LYS A 331 -9.02 7.85 5.56
N TYR A 332 -8.69 6.61 5.28
CA TYR A 332 -8.76 5.49 6.21
C TYR A 332 -7.72 5.53 7.35
N LEU A 333 -6.54 6.11 7.14
CA LEU A 333 -5.58 6.30 8.24
C LEU A 333 -6.10 7.32 9.27
N ALA A 334 -6.63 8.45 8.80
CA ALA A 334 -7.21 9.48 9.66
C ALA A 334 -8.42 8.92 10.44
N PHE A 335 -9.33 8.22 9.73
CA PHE A 335 -10.47 7.50 10.33
C PHE A 335 -10.04 6.57 11.47
N THR A 336 -9.00 5.76 11.22
CA THR A 336 -8.48 4.83 12.24
C THR A 336 -7.86 5.57 13.42
N GLY A 337 -7.14 6.67 13.17
CA GLY A 337 -6.60 7.55 14.19
C GLY A 337 -7.68 8.17 15.09
N SER A 338 -8.75 8.67 14.50
CA SER A 338 -9.92 9.22 15.20
C SER A 338 -10.57 8.18 16.13
N LEU A 339 -10.73 6.93 15.68
CA LEU A 339 -11.27 5.85 16.51
C LEU A 339 -10.35 5.44 17.65
N LEU A 340 -9.04 5.33 17.38
CA LEU A 340 -8.04 5.04 18.39
C LEU A 340 -8.04 6.13 19.47
N TRP A 341 -8.20 7.39 19.09
CA TRP A 341 -8.30 8.51 20.02
C TRP A 341 -9.49 8.36 20.98
N VAL A 342 -10.70 8.18 20.44
CA VAL A 342 -11.94 8.07 21.24
C VAL A 342 -11.85 6.93 22.25
N VAL A 343 -11.43 5.74 21.79
CA VAL A 343 -11.36 4.56 22.65
C VAL A 343 -10.23 4.66 23.67
N THR A 344 -9.10 5.26 23.30
CA THR A 344 -8.01 5.50 24.25
C THR A 344 -8.47 6.41 25.39
N ASP A 345 -9.11 7.54 25.06
CA ASP A 345 -9.56 8.48 26.08
C ASP A 345 -10.63 7.86 27.00
N LEU A 346 -11.55 7.07 26.44
CA LEU A 346 -12.51 6.28 27.23
C LEU A 346 -11.80 5.31 28.19
N LEU A 347 -10.82 4.54 27.71
CA LEU A 347 -10.09 3.56 28.53
C LEU A 347 -9.25 4.21 29.64
N LEU A 348 -8.67 5.38 29.40
CA LEU A 348 -7.84 6.08 30.38
C LEU A 348 -8.68 6.70 31.50
N ASN A 349 -9.92 7.06 31.20
CA ASN A 349 -10.86 7.63 32.17
C ASN A 349 -11.56 6.57 33.04
N GLU A 350 -11.42 5.27 32.73
CA GLU A 350 -11.88 4.21 33.62
C GLU A 350 -11.01 4.17 34.89
N PRO A 351 -11.60 4.15 36.10
CA PRO A 351 -10.85 4.09 37.33
C PRO A 351 -9.96 2.85 37.36
N GLY A 352 -8.65 3.05 37.49
CA GLY A 352 -7.69 1.98 37.67
C GLY A 352 -7.89 1.25 39.01
N PRO A 353 -7.14 0.17 39.30
CA PRO A 353 -7.28 -0.57 40.55
C PRO A 353 -7.00 0.34 41.75
N THR A 354 -8.05 0.76 42.46
CA THR A 354 -7.92 1.45 43.75
C THR A 354 -7.36 0.47 44.78
N VAL A 355 -6.25 0.85 45.40
CA VAL A 355 -5.76 0.21 46.62
C VAL A 355 -6.80 0.47 47.70
N ILE A 356 -7.63 -0.54 47.99
CA ILE A 356 -8.39 -0.58 49.23
C ILE A 356 -7.35 -0.53 50.34
N SER A 357 -7.29 0.58 51.08
CA SER A 357 -6.38 0.68 52.22
C SER A 357 -6.74 -0.42 53.21
N ALA A 358 -5.74 -0.98 53.88
CA ALA A 358 -5.95 -2.02 54.90
C ALA A 358 -6.88 -1.55 56.05
N GLU A 359 -7.12 -0.23 56.17
CA GLU A 359 -8.11 0.34 57.08
C GLU A 359 -9.56 0.06 56.65
N SER A 360 -9.86 0.04 55.35
CA SER A 360 -11.20 -0.27 54.82
C SER A 360 -11.56 -1.76 54.98
N GLU A 361 -10.59 -2.68 54.87
CA GLU A 361 -10.80 -4.10 55.18
C GLU A 361 -10.99 -4.35 56.70
N LEU A 362 -10.33 -3.55 57.54
CA LEU A 362 -10.50 -3.60 59.00
C LEU A 362 -11.84 -3.01 59.47
N GLU A 363 -12.36 -1.97 58.81
CA GLU A 363 -13.73 -1.46 59.08
C GLU A 363 -14.81 -2.42 58.56
N LEU A 364 -14.60 -3.11 57.44
CA LEU A 364 -15.54 -4.13 56.95
C LEU A 364 -15.56 -5.40 57.83
N GLN A 365 -14.46 -5.72 58.53
CA GLN A 365 -14.39 -6.86 59.45
C GLN A 365 -14.78 -6.51 60.90
N ALA A 366 -14.64 -5.25 61.32
CA ALA A 366 -15.04 -4.80 62.66
C ALA A 366 -16.56 -4.64 62.84
N GLY A 367 -17.33 -4.55 61.74
CA GLY A 367 -18.79 -4.42 61.78
C GLY A 367 -19.58 -5.69 62.13
N THR A 368 -18.92 -6.86 62.20
CA THR A 368 -19.62 -8.16 62.34
C THR A 368 -19.73 -8.73 63.75
N GLU A 369 -19.19 -8.08 64.79
CA GLU A 369 -19.28 -8.59 66.16
C GLU A 369 -19.58 -7.49 67.20
N ALA A 370 -20.80 -6.93 67.17
CA ALA A 370 -21.36 -6.25 68.35
C ALA A 370 -22.90 -6.25 68.36
N GLY A 371 -23.48 -7.21 69.11
CA GLY A 371 -24.52 -6.94 70.10
C GLY A 371 -25.85 -6.30 69.68
N VAL A 372 -26.87 -7.15 69.57
CA VAL A 372 -28.30 -6.84 69.69
C VAL A 372 -28.62 -6.02 70.95
N ALA A 373 -29.09 -4.77 70.81
CA ALA A 373 -30.10 -4.13 71.68
C ALA A 373 -30.43 -2.69 71.23
N GLY A 374 -31.72 -2.42 70.94
CA GLY A 374 -32.27 -1.06 70.88
C GLY A 374 -32.89 -0.68 69.53
N LEU A 375 -34.15 -1.05 69.32
CA LEU A 375 -35.01 -0.52 68.25
C LEU A 375 -35.55 0.86 68.65
N GLU A 376 -35.22 1.90 67.88
CA GLU A 376 -36.11 3.04 67.66
C GLU A 376 -36.48 3.09 66.15
N PRO A 377 -37.76 3.16 65.77
CA PRO A 377 -38.17 3.20 64.37
C PRO A 377 -38.36 4.66 63.93
N GLY A 378 -37.55 5.13 62.98
CA GLY A 378 -37.84 6.41 62.31
C GLY A 378 -36.62 7.16 61.77
N ALA A 379 -35.88 6.57 60.83
CA ALA A 379 -35.08 7.35 59.89
C ALA A 379 -35.16 6.65 58.54
N ALA A 380 -35.86 7.27 57.59
CA ALA A 380 -35.81 6.88 56.20
C ALA A 380 -34.38 7.17 55.71
N LEU A 381 -33.59 6.11 55.53
CA LEU A 381 -32.38 6.18 54.71
C LEU A 381 -32.85 6.53 53.30
N GLU A 382 -32.43 7.70 52.81
CA GLU A 382 -32.49 8.02 51.39
C GLU A 382 -31.81 6.86 50.63
N PRO A 383 -32.40 6.36 49.53
CA PRO A 383 -31.74 5.35 48.73
C PRO A 383 -30.42 5.91 48.25
N GLU A 384 -29.33 5.16 48.44
CA GLU A 384 -28.06 5.51 47.82
C GLU A 384 -28.28 5.75 46.32
N PRO A 385 -27.68 6.80 45.74
CA PRO A 385 -27.76 7.01 44.31
C PRO A 385 -27.25 5.75 43.61
N GLY A 386 -28.07 5.19 42.70
CA GLY A 386 -27.64 4.10 41.85
C GLY A 386 -26.39 4.51 41.04
N PRO A 387 -25.62 3.54 40.48
CA PRO A 387 -24.45 3.85 39.69
C PRO A 387 -24.82 4.84 38.57
N GLU A 388 -24.07 5.94 38.48
CA GLU A 388 -24.25 6.95 37.43
C GLU A 388 -24.21 6.27 36.04
N PRO A 389 -25.07 6.68 35.10
CA PRO A 389 -25.05 6.13 33.75
C PRO A 389 -23.71 6.44 33.08
N GLY A 390 -22.95 5.41 32.72
CA GLY A 390 -21.70 5.54 31.96
C GLY A 390 -21.92 6.04 30.53
N SER A 391 -20.83 6.37 29.83
CA SER A 391 -20.84 6.86 28.44
C SER A 391 -21.63 5.93 27.52
N GLN A 392 -22.43 6.50 26.60
CA GLN A 392 -23.19 5.71 25.61
C GLN A 392 -22.38 5.42 24.33
N VAL A 393 -21.22 6.06 24.15
CA VAL A 393 -20.36 5.92 22.97
C VAL A 393 -19.83 4.49 22.76
N PRO A 394 -19.41 3.73 23.80
CA PRO A 394 -18.98 2.34 23.61
C PRO A 394 -20.05 1.45 22.96
N ARG A 395 -21.33 1.68 23.29
CA ARG A 395 -22.45 0.97 22.66
C ARG A 395 -22.58 1.31 21.18
N PHE A 396 -22.44 2.59 20.82
CA PHE A 396 -22.43 3.02 19.43
C PHE A 396 -21.33 2.31 18.62
N LEU A 397 -20.10 2.31 19.14
CA LEU A 397 -18.94 1.71 18.47
C LEU A 397 -19.10 0.19 18.28
N THR A 398 -19.58 -0.52 19.30
CA THR A 398 -19.79 -1.98 19.24
C THR A 398 -20.87 -2.39 18.24
N GLU A 399 -21.87 -1.55 17.99
CA GLU A 399 -22.91 -1.82 17.00
C GLU A 399 -22.44 -1.50 15.57
N ILE A 400 -21.64 -0.46 15.36
CA ILE A 400 -21.23 0.00 14.02
C ILE A 400 -19.96 -0.68 13.49
N LEU A 401 -18.92 -0.85 14.32
CA LEU A 401 -17.60 -1.30 13.86
C LEU A 401 -17.61 -2.66 13.13
N PRO A 402 -18.35 -3.69 13.57
CA PRO A 402 -18.41 -4.96 12.85
C PRO A 402 -18.92 -4.80 11.42
N TRP A 403 -19.87 -3.89 11.20
CA TRP A 403 -20.43 -3.65 9.89
C TRP A 403 -19.49 -2.83 9.01
N LEU A 404 -18.84 -1.79 9.55
CA LEU A 404 -17.81 -1.02 8.82
C LEU A 404 -16.63 -1.90 8.43
N SER A 405 -16.14 -2.73 9.34
CA SER A 405 -15.05 -3.68 9.06
C SER A 405 -15.41 -4.64 7.93
N ASN A 406 -16.62 -5.21 7.94
CA ASN A 406 -17.07 -6.10 6.86
C ASN A 406 -17.17 -5.38 5.50
N MET A 407 -17.63 -4.12 5.48
CA MET A 407 -17.82 -3.36 4.25
C MET A 407 -16.49 -2.88 3.64
N TYR A 408 -15.60 -2.33 4.47
CA TYR A 408 -14.38 -1.64 4.03
C TYR A 408 -13.10 -2.45 4.23
N SER A 409 -13.18 -3.73 4.63
CA SER A 409 -11.98 -4.58 4.85
C SER A 409 -11.01 -4.61 3.66
N GLY A 410 -11.54 -4.57 2.43
CA GLY A 410 -10.76 -4.53 1.20
C GLY A 410 -10.01 -3.21 1.07
N GLU A 411 -10.73 -2.09 1.20
CA GLU A 411 -10.22 -0.72 1.11
C GLU A 411 -9.18 -0.44 2.20
N PHE A 412 -9.43 -0.88 3.44
CA PHE A 412 -8.43 -0.84 4.51
C PHE A 412 -7.17 -1.61 4.13
N SER A 413 -7.32 -2.79 3.53
CA SER A 413 -6.18 -3.61 3.09
C SER A 413 -5.45 -3.06 1.87
N ASP A 414 -6.11 -2.22 1.07
CA ASP A 414 -5.51 -1.52 -0.05
C ASP A 414 -4.59 -0.37 0.43
N VAL A 415 -4.84 0.19 1.63
CA VAL A 415 -3.93 1.14 2.30
C VAL A 415 -2.90 0.40 3.16
N ASP A 416 -3.35 -0.37 4.14
CA ASP A 416 -2.51 -1.19 5.01
C ASP A 416 -3.36 -2.30 5.66
N PRO A 417 -3.09 -3.58 5.38
CA PRO A 417 -3.83 -4.70 5.97
C PRO A 417 -3.91 -4.69 7.50
N ARG A 418 -2.97 -4.03 8.19
CA ARG A 418 -2.95 -3.89 9.65
C ARG A 418 -4.04 -2.97 10.19
N LEU A 419 -4.65 -2.09 9.39
CA LEU A 419 -5.76 -1.24 9.86
C LEU A 419 -6.94 -2.07 10.36
N ASN A 420 -7.19 -3.24 9.75
CA ASN A 420 -8.20 -4.17 10.24
C ASN A 420 -7.89 -4.68 11.66
N ALA A 421 -6.61 -4.87 12.01
CA ALA A 421 -6.21 -5.25 13.36
C ALA A 421 -6.38 -4.10 14.36
N SER A 422 -6.06 -2.87 13.96
CA SER A 422 -6.32 -1.67 14.78
C SER A 422 -7.82 -1.51 15.07
N LEU A 423 -8.68 -1.71 14.08
CA LEU A 423 -10.14 -1.66 14.26
C LEU A 423 -10.65 -2.78 15.18
N ALA A 424 -10.04 -3.97 15.12
CA ALA A 424 -10.36 -5.05 16.05
C ALA A 424 -10.00 -4.68 17.50
N ALA A 425 -8.83 -4.06 17.73
CA ALA A 425 -8.43 -3.59 19.05
C ALA A 425 -9.37 -2.50 19.60
N VAL A 426 -9.80 -1.56 18.75
CA VAL A 426 -10.82 -0.55 19.08
C VAL A 426 -12.14 -1.22 19.46
N PHE A 427 -12.58 -2.23 18.71
CA PHE A 427 -13.81 -2.97 19.00
C PHE A 427 -13.75 -3.73 20.33
N ASP A 428 -12.65 -4.43 20.62
CA ASP A 428 -12.48 -5.19 21.86
C ASP A 428 -12.54 -4.28 23.10
N ALA A 429 -11.91 -3.11 23.02
CA ALA A 429 -11.95 -2.10 24.07
C ALA A 429 -13.35 -1.49 24.24
N ALA A 430 -14.03 -1.14 23.13
CA ALA A 430 -15.40 -0.65 23.17
C ALA A 430 -16.37 -1.68 23.77
N GLN A 431 -16.18 -2.97 23.47
CA GLN A 431 -16.99 -4.06 24.03
C GLN A 431 -16.80 -4.19 25.55
N TYR A 432 -15.56 -4.07 26.03
CA TYR A 432 -15.29 -4.08 27.47
C TYR A 432 -15.96 -2.92 28.20
N LEU A 433 -15.81 -1.70 27.67
CA LEU A 433 -16.40 -0.49 28.21
C LEU A 433 -17.95 -0.56 28.23
N GLN A 434 -18.55 -1.07 27.14
CA GLN A 434 -20.00 -1.28 27.06
C GLN A 434 -20.50 -2.26 28.12
N ALA A 435 -19.74 -3.32 28.41
CA ALA A 435 -20.15 -4.34 29.37
C ALA A 435 -20.16 -3.83 30.83
N GLY A 436 -19.52 -2.69 31.11
CA GLY A 436 -19.41 -2.13 32.46
C GLY A 436 -18.68 -3.05 33.44
N GLN A 437 -17.81 -3.93 32.94
CA GLN A 437 -17.05 -4.87 33.76
C GLN A 437 -15.90 -4.15 34.46
N GLN A 438 -15.74 -4.34 35.77
CA GLN A 438 -14.57 -3.88 36.51
C GLN A 438 -13.59 -5.05 36.71
N ASP A 439 -12.88 -5.41 35.65
CA ASP A 439 -11.77 -6.38 35.70
C ASP A 439 -10.43 -5.64 35.45
N PRO A 440 -9.68 -5.32 36.51
CA PRO A 440 -8.44 -4.56 36.38
C PRO A 440 -7.39 -5.22 35.48
N ASP A 441 -7.28 -6.55 35.50
CA ASP A 441 -6.29 -7.27 34.69
C ASP A 441 -6.68 -7.21 33.21
N ARG A 442 -7.99 -7.27 32.92
CA ARG A 442 -8.51 -7.09 31.56
C ARG A 442 -8.34 -5.65 31.05
N LEU A 443 -8.53 -4.64 31.90
CA LEU A 443 -8.28 -3.23 31.54
C LEU A 443 -6.83 -3.00 31.12
N VAL A 444 -5.86 -3.52 31.88
CA VAL A 444 -4.43 -3.45 31.54
C VAL A 444 -4.14 -4.19 30.22
N ALA A 445 -4.73 -5.36 30.00
CA ALA A 445 -4.57 -6.10 28.75
C ALA A 445 -5.10 -5.32 27.54
N LEU A 446 -6.24 -4.63 27.67
CA LEU A 446 -6.82 -3.80 26.61
C LEU A 446 -5.98 -2.56 26.31
N ARG A 447 -5.49 -1.87 27.34
CA ARG A 447 -4.57 -0.72 27.17
C ARG A 447 -3.28 -1.14 26.46
N ARG A 448 -2.72 -2.31 26.81
CA ARG A 448 -1.60 -2.90 26.06
C ARG A 448 -1.96 -3.19 24.60
N GLY A 449 -3.13 -3.78 24.34
CA GLY A 449 -3.61 -4.04 22.98
C GLY A 449 -3.76 -2.77 22.14
N ILE A 450 -4.22 -1.66 22.73
CA ILE A 450 -4.26 -0.35 22.06
C ILE A 450 -2.84 0.18 21.82
N GLY A 451 -1.93 0.05 22.78
CA GLY A 451 -0.52 0.40 22.60
C GLY A 451 0.14 -0.36 21.45
N ASP A 452 -0.15 -1.66 21.31
CA ASP A 452 0.31 -2.49 20.19
C ASP A 452 -0.33 -2.05 18.85
N ALA A 453 -1.62 -1.67 18.84
CA ALA A 453 -2.26 -1.12 17.65
C ALA A 453 -1.62 0.21 17.20
N VAL A 454 -1.27 1.09 18.15
CA VAL A 454 -0.54 2.34 17.88
C VAL A 454 0.87 2.05 17.36
N ALA A 455 1.56 1.06 17.94
CA ALA A 455 2.87 0.60 17.47
C ALA A 455 2.81 0.03 16.04
N GLN A 456 1.81 -0.78 15.72
CA GLN A 456 1.61 -1.31 14.36
C GLN A 456 1.35 -0.20 13.35
N MET A 457 0.51 0.77 13.71
CA MET A 457 0.16 1.89 12.83
C MET A 457 1.38 2.78 12.55
N LEU A 458 2.05 3.26 13.60
CA LEU A 458 3.13 4.25 13.50
C LEU A 458 4.49 3.64 13.19
N LEU A 459 4.79 2.50 13.82
CA LEU A 459 6.10 1.87 13.78
C LEU A 459 6.13 0.58 12.96
N GLN A 460 5.00 0.10 12.45
CA GLN A 460 4.97 -1.09 11.61
C GLN A 460 5.55 -2.35 12.28
N ILE A 461 5.69 -2.34 13.61
CA ILE A 461 6.11 -3.48 14.42
C ILE A 461 4.86 -4.18 14.97
N PRO A 462 4.86 -5.51 15.09
CA PRO A 462 3.68 -6.24 15.53
C PRO A 462 3.33 -5.97 16.99
N GLU A 463 4.31 -5.96 17.89
CA GLU A 463 4.09 -5.84 19.34
C GLU A 463 5.22 -5.03 19.97
N MET A 464 4.88 -4.11 20.87
CA MET A 464 5.84 -3.22 21.53
C MET A 464 6.72 -3.98 22.53
N ASN A 465 6.11 -4.88 23.33
CA ASN A 465 6.86 -5.69 24.30
C ASN A 465 7.88 -6.59 23.61
N TYR A 466 7.49 -7.24 22.51
CA TYR A 466 8.40 -8.07 21.72
C TYR A 466 9.63 -7.29 21.22
N TYR A 467 9.45 -6.00 20.87
CA TYR A 467 10.57 -5.14 20.48
C TYR A 467 11.55 -4.90 21.64
N PHE A 468 11.05 -4.55 22.83
CA PHE A 468 11.88 -4.25 24.00
C PHE A 468 12.46 -5.51 24.71
N ASP A 469 11.85 -6.68 24.54
CA ASP A 469 12.32 -7.97 25.10
C ASP A 469 13.57 -8.54 24.40
N GLN A 470 13.95 -7.95 23.26
CA GLN A 470 15.13 -8.40 22.51
C GLN A 470 16.41 -8.26 23.35
N PRO A 471 17.36 -9.22 23.28
CA PRO A 471 18.53 -9.24 24.17
C PRO A 471 19.37 -7.95 24.18
N VAL A 472 19.46 -7.25 23.05
CA VAL A 472 20.20 -5.99 22.93
C VAL A 472 19.52 -4.80 23.62
N ARG A 473 18.20 -4.88 23.88
CA ARG A 473 17.38 -3.84 24.52
C ARG A 473 16.95 -4.16 25.93
N ARG A 474 17.07 -5.43 26.34
CA ARG A 474 16.63 -5.89 27.66
C ARG A 474 17.14 -5.00 28.79
N ARG A 475 18.37 -4.47 28.69
CA ARG A 475 18.93 -3.54 29.67
C ARG A 475 18.09 -2.26 29.85
N ILE A 476 17.53 -1.71 28.76
CA ILE A 476 16.68 -0.51 28.81
C ILE A 476 15.37 -0.85 29.55
N ALA A 477 14.71 -1.94 29.16
CA ALA A 477 13.47 -2.38 29.79
C ALA A 477 13.68 -2.73 31.28
N GLU A 478 14.75 -3.46 31.61
CA GLU A 478 15.12 -3.81 32.98
C GLU A 478 15.36 -2.56 33.85
N GLU A 479 16.07 -1.56 33.35
CA GLU A 479 16.33 -0.34 34.12
C GLU A 479 15.06 0.49 34.32
N ILE A 480 14.21 0.62 33.29
CA ILE A 480 12.90 1.26 33.43
C ILE A 480 12.05 0.51 34.47
N ASN A 481 12.06 -0.83 34.43
CA ASN A 481 11.35 -1.66 35.41
C ASN A 481 11.90 -1.47 36.83
N ILE A 482 13.22 -1.36 37.00
CA ILE A 482 13.86 -1.08 38.30
C ILE A 482 13.40 0.28 38.83
N CYS A 483 13.46 1.33 38.00
CA CYS A 483 13.11 2.68 38.45
C CYS A 483 11.61 2.86 38.72
N THR A 484 10.75 2.24 37.92
CA THR A 484 9.31 2.19 38.19
C THR A 484 9.01 1.41 39.48
N SER A 485 9.67 0.27 39.71
CA SER A 485 9.51 -0.52 40.95
C SER A 485 9.92 0.27 42.21
N ILE A 486 11.01 1.02 42.14
CA ILE A 486 11.46 1.90 43.23
C ILE A 486 10.41 2.98 43.50
N ALA A 487 9.90 3.63 42.45
CA ALA A 487 8.88 4.68 42.56
C ALA A 487 7.51 4.15 43.03
N ALA A 488 7.20 2.88 42.81
CA ALA A 488 5.95 2.25 43.23
C ALA A 488 5.82 2.15 44.76
N ASN A 489 6.94 2.17 45.50
CA ASN A 489 6.92 2.09 46.95
C ASN A 489 6.46 3.41 47.56
N LYS A 490 5.19 3.48 48.01
CA LYS A 490 4.58 4.70 48.56
C LYS A 490 4.58 4.72 50.09
N ASP A 491 4.60 5.91 50.70
CA ASP A 491 4.35 6.13 52.13
C ASP A 491 2.86 6.22 52.46
N ALA A 492 2.55 6.47 53.74
CA ALA A 492 1.17 6.61 54.21
C ALA A 492 0.45 7.84 53.63
N GLN A 493 1.19 8.80 53.06
CA GLN A 493 0.64 9.96 52.35
C GLN A 493 0.56 9.75 50.82
N GLY A 494 0.92 8.57 50.32
CA GLY A 494 0.89 8.26 48.89
C GLY A 494 2.07 8.81 48.08
N LEU A 495 3.10 9.38 48.74
CA LEU A 495 4.33 9.84 48.11
C LEU A 495 5.33 8.70 47.97
N ALA A 496 6.15 8.70 46.91
CA ALA A 496 7.18 7.70 46.73
C ALA A 496 8.21 7.75 47.90
N ARG A 497 8.41 6.63 48.60
CA ARG A 497 9.47 6.40 49.59
C ARG A 497 10.81 6.18 48.90
N LEU A 498 11.25 7.21 48.20
CA LEU A 498 12.47 7.16 47.42
C LEU A 498 13.61 7.78 48.22
N THR A 499 14.75 7.10 48.35
CA THR A 499 15.95 7.72 48.95
C THR A 499 16.68 8.56 47.92
N ARG A 500 17.48 9.54 48.36
CA ARG A 500 18.33 10.34 47.46
C ARG A 500 19.25 9.46 46.60
N GLU A 501 19.86 8.43 47.19
CA GLU A 501 20.73 7.48 46.49
C GLU A 501 19.97 6.68 45.41
N GLN A 502 18.75 6.23 45.70
CA GLN A 502 17.90 5.56 44.73
C GLN A 502 17.49 6.49 43.58
N PHE A 503 17.18 7.76 43.89
CA PHE A 503 16.82 8.76 42.89
C PHE A 503 17.98 9.03 41.94
N ASP A 504 19.12 9.42 42.50
CA ASP A 504 20.31 9.78 41.74
C ASP A 504 20.81 8.59 40.91
N GLY A 505 20.79 7.37 41.48
CA GLY A 505 21.17 6.15 40.76
C GLY A 505 20.29 5.85 39.55
N CYS A 506 18.96 5.92 39.71
CA CYS A 506 18.02 5.73 38.61
C CYS A 506 18.17 6.78 37.53
N LEU A 507 18.18 8.06 37.92
CA LEU A 507 18.26 9.16 36.97
C LEU A 507 19.59 9.13 36.19
N GLN A 508 20.70 8.80 36.86
CA GLN A 508 22.01 8.65 36.21
C GLN A 508 22.02 7.46 35.23
N SER A 509 21.47 6.30 35.61
CA SER A 509 21.44 5.12 34.72
C SER A 509 20.60 5.37 33.46
N LEU A 510 19.41 5.97 33.61
CA LEU A 510 18.53 6.31 32.49
C LEU A 510 19.21 7.26 31.49
N VAL A 511 19.95 8.24 31.98
CA VAL A 511 20.67 9.22 31.15
C VAL A 511 21.92 8.62 30.52
N GLU A 512 22.68 7.80 31.24
CA GLU A 512 23.82 7.10 30.64
C GLU A 512 23.38 6.24 29.45
N MET A 513 22.22 5.59 29.55
CA MET A 513 21.67 4.82 28.43
C MET A 513 21.23 5.71 27.27
N SER A 514 20.61 6.87 27.52
CA SER A 514 20.20 7.78 26.45
C SER A 514 21.40 8.45 25.76
N GLU A 515 22.51 8.65 26.47
CA GLU A 515 23.73 9.22 25.90
C GLU A 515 24.59 8.20 25.14
N VAL A 516 24.67 6.96 25.65
CA VAL A 516 25.64 5.98 25.14
C VAL A 516 24.98 4.79 24.48
N LEU A 517 23.98 4.18 25.12
CA LEU A 517 23.45 2.88 24.70
C LEU A 517 22.66 3.00 23.39
N VAL A 518 21.70 3.93 23.34
CA VAL A 518 20.79 4.07 22.19
C VAL A 518 21.48 4.52 20.90
N GLY A 519 22.71 5.03 20.99
CA GLY A 519 23.54 5.42 19.85
C GLY A 519 24.43 4.29 19.31
N LYS A 520 24.53 3.15 19.99
CA LYS A 520 25.41 2.04 19.55
C LYS A 520 24.91 1.37 18.27
N GLU A 521 25.85 0.84 17.50
CA GLU A 521 25.63 0.14 16.23
C GLU A 521 24.54 -0.94 16.34
N GLU A 522 24.45 -1.68 17.45
CA GLU A 522 23.43 -2.72 17.61
C GLU A 522 21.99 -2.16 17.62
N LEU A 523 21.81 -0.95 18.14
CA LEU A 523 20.51 -0.31 18.37
C LEU A 523 20.17 0.77 17.34
N SER A 524 21.16 1.39 16.70
CA SER A 524 20.98 2.49 15.73
C SER A 524 21.59 2.22 14.34
N GLY A 525 22.36 1.14 14.19
CA GLY A 525 23.08 0.77 12.96
C GLY A 525 24.48 1.39 12.86
N ASP A 526 25.31 0.85 11.97
CA ASP A 526 26.66 1.35 11.68
C ASP A 526 26.63 2.23 10.41
N SER A 527 27.12 3.47 10.51
CA SER A 527 27.20 4.42 9.41
C SER A 527 28.34 4.15 8.43
N ASP A 528 29.27 3.25 8.75
CA ASP A 528 30.39 2.89 7.87
C ASP A 528 30.12 1.58 7.08
N GLY A 529 28.95 0.96 7.31
CA GLY A 529 28.48 -0.21 6.56
C GLY A 529 28.82 -1.54 7.23
N PRO A 530 29.08 -2.62 6.46
CA PRO A 530 29.27 -2.68 5.00
C PRO A 530 27.97 -2.49 4.19
N PHE A 531 28.05 -1.84 3.03
CA PHE A 531 26.87 -1.51 2.18
C PHE A 531 26.57 -2.50 1.05
N GLY A 532 27.05 -3.73 1.16
CA GLY A 532 26.72 -4.79 0.19
C GLY A 532 25.23 -5.14 0.20
N VAL A 533 24.69 -5.63 -0.92
CA VAL A 533 23.25 -5.93 -1.08
C VAL A 533 22.74 -6.93 -0.02
N GLU A 534 23.52 -7.95 0.32
CA GLU A 534 23.18 -8.90 1.40
C GLU A 534 23.10 -8.24 2.77
N GLN A 535 24.02 -7.31 3.07
CA GLN A 535 23.97 -6.57 4.32
C GLN A 535 22.77 -5.62 4.33
N LEU A 536 22.56 -4.88 3.25
CA LEU A 536 21.41 -3.99 3.07
C LEU A 536 20.09 -4.73 3.31
N ARG A 537 19.92 -5.92 2.72
CA ARG A 537 18.74 -6.77 2.95
C ARG A 537 18.56 -7.08 4.44
N ARG A 538 19.63 -7.53 5.11
CA ARG A 538 19.58 -7.89 6.53
C ARG A 538 19.22 -6.71 7.42
N GLU A 539 19.82 -5.55 7.17
CA GLU A 539 19.56 -4.36 7.97
C GLU A 539 18.14 -3.81 7.73
N LEU A 540 17.65 -3.84 6.49
CA LEU A 540 16.31 -3.36 6.15
C LEU A 540 15.16 -4.29 6.62
N MET A 541 15.46 -5.49 7.14
CA MET A 541 14.47 -6.30 7.87
C MET A 541 14.13 -5.72 9.25
N MET A 542 15.01 -4.87 9.80
CA MET A 542 14.78 -4.22 11.09
C MET A 542 13.99 -2.90 10.89
N PRO A 543 13.32 -2.39 11.93
CA PRO A 543 12.62 -1.11 11.85
C PRO A 543 13.57 0.04 11.50
N SER A 544 13.08 1.02 10.73
CA SER A 544 13.95 2.03 10.09
C SER A 544 14.75 2.88 11.09
N TRP A 545 14.18 3.29 12.23
CA TRP A 545 14.92 4.02 13.28
C TRP A 545 15.97 3.19 13.99
N GLN A 546 15.83 1.86 14.03
CA GLN A 546 16.89 0.98 14.56
C GLN A 546 18.10 0.95 13.62
N ARG A 547 17.94 1.39 12.38
CA ARG A 547 18.97 1.44 11.35
C ARG A 547 19.14 2.84 10.79
N ILE A 548 18.92 3.84 11.64
CA ILE A 548 19.04 5.25 11.26
C ILE A 548 20.43 5.57 10.73
N ASN A 549 21.49 5.17 11.44
CA ASN A 549 22.88 5.44 11.05
C ASN A 549 23.30 4.62 9.83
N PHE A 550 22.88 3.35 9.75
CA PHE A 550 23.12 2.52 8.58
C PHE A 550 22.45 3.08 7.32
N THR A 551 21.19 3.53 7.43
CA THR A 551 20.45 4.11 6.31
C THR A 551 21.08 5.43 5.85
N LEU A 552 21.56 6.26 6.78
CA LEU A 552 22.33 7.46 6.46
C LEU A 552 23.64 7.14 5.77
N GLY A 553 24.44 6.23 6.34
CA GLY A 553 25.70 5.78 5.74
C GLY A 553 25.51 5.25 4.33
N TYR A 554 24.50 4.39 4.13
CA TYR A 554 24.15 3.84 2.82
C TYR A 554 23.78 4.95 1.83
N LEU A 555 23.03 5.96 2.28
CA LEU A 555 22.65 7.08 1.44
C LEU A 555 23.88 7.87 0.97
N HIS A 556 24.83 8.14 1.86
CA HIS A 556 26.09 8.85 1.54
C HIS A 556 27.02 8.04 0.64
N ASP A 557 27.12 6.73 0.84
CA ASP A 557 27.89 5.84 -0.03
C ASP A 557 27.28 5.80 -1.44
N ARG A 558 25.95 5.71 -1.52
CA ARG A 558 25.23 5.51 -2.78
C ARG A 558 25.09 6.77 -3.61
N PHE A 559 24.89 7.93 -2.97
CA PHE A 559 24.57 9.19 -3.64
C PHE A 559 25.57 10.28 -3.26
N PRO A 560 25.99 11.13 -4.22
CA PRO A 560 26.80 12.29 -3.88
C PRO A 560 25.99 13.25 -3.00
N THR A 561 26.49 13.48 -1.79
CA THR A 561 25.95 14.43 -0.81
C THR A 561 26.85 15.66 -0.71
N ALA A 562 26.26 16.80 -0.31
CA ALA A 562 27.00 18.05 -0.07
C ALA A 562 27.36 18.26 1.42
N CYS A 563 26.96 17.32 2.28
CA CYS A 563 27.21 17.31 3.71
C CYS A 563 28.07 16.12 4.11
N GLU A 564 28.73 16.24 5.26
CA GLU A 564 29.35 15.12 5.93
C GLU A 564 28.28 14.32 6.70
N LEU A 565 28.61 13.06 7.02
CA LEU A 565 27.83 12.28 7.96
C LEU A 565 27.87 12.95 9.35
N PRO A 566 26.83 12.76 10.18
CA PRO A 566 26.84 13.24 11.56
C PRO A 566 28.12 12.80 12.29
N ALA A 567 28.76 13.72 13.01
CA ALA A 567 30.04 13.44 13.67
C ALA A 567 29.92 12.38 14.78
N ASN A 568 28.73 12.24 15.36
CA ASN A 568 28.40 11.20 16.32
C ASN A 568 27.21 10.38 15.79
N PRO A 569 27.16 9.06 16.06
CA PRO A 569 26.01 8.24 15.74
C PRO A 569 24.72 8.80 16.34
N LEU A 570 23.67 8.88 15.54
CA LEU A 570 22.37 9.34 15.99
C LEU A 570 21.69 8.26 16.84
N PRO A 571 20.98 8.65 17.91
CA PRO A 571 20.30 7.70 18.78
C PRO A 571 19.10 7.05 18.08
N ASN A 572 18.77 5.82 18.49
CA ASN A 572 17.49 5.21 18.15
C ASN A 572 16.34 6.05 18.71
N SER A 573 15.55 6.64 17.80
CA SER A 573 14.50 7.61 18.15
C SER A 573 13.42 7.05 19.10
N LEU A 574 13.03 5.78 18.96
CA LEU A 574 12.00 5.16 19.80
C LEU A 574 12.49 4.98 21.23
N GLU A 575 13.68 4.41 21.39
CA GLU A 575 14.29 4.14 22.70
C GLU A 575 14.67 5.43 23.42
N TRP A 576 15.22 6.40 22.70
CA TRP A 576 15.53 7.72 23.25
C TRP A 576 14.26 8.44 23.73
N SER A 577 13.18 8.41 22.95
CA SER A 577 11.89 9.01 23.34
C SER A 577 11.28 8.33 24.57
N GLY A 578 11.43 7.00 24.67
CA GLY A 578 11.00 6.23 25.85
C GLY A 578 11.77 6.60 27.11
N LEU A 579 13.10 6.71 27.01
CA LEU A 579 13.95 7.15 28.11
C LEU A 579 13.64 8.59 28.53
N ALA A 580 13.49 9.52 27.58
CA ALA A 580 13.10 10.90 27.87
C ALA A 580 11.74 10.98 28.57
N THR A 581 10.77 10.20 28.10
CA THR A 581 9.44 10.10 28.74
C THR A 581 9.55 9.58 30.18
N MET A 582 10.29 8.49 30.39
CA MET A 582 10.52 7.94 31.74
C MET A 582 11.26 8.92 32.65
N ILE A 583 12.30 9.60 32.18
CA ILE A 583 13.03 10.62 32.94
C ILE A 583 12.10 11.75 33.38
N THR A 584 11.27 12.26 32.46
CA THR A 584 10.34 13.36 32.76
C THR A 584 9.24 12.94 33.74
N TRP A 585 8.81 11.69 33.69
CA TRP A 585 7.87 11.12 34.66
C TRP A 585 8.52 10.92 36.03
N PHE A 586 9.72 10.34 36.06
CA PHE A 586 10.46 10.01 37.29
C PHE A 586 10.90 11.25 38.06
N ALA A 587 11.34 12.30 37.36
CA ALA A 587 11.72 13.58 37.96
C ALA A 587 10.59 14.21 38.80
N ARG A 588 9.33 14.06 38.36
CA ARG A 588 8.15 14.57 39.06
C ARG A 588 7.77 13.77 40.31
N GLN A 589 8.30 12.56 40.48
CA GLN A 589 8.05 11.76 41.68
C GLN A 589 8.82 12.28 42.91
N ALA A 590 9.94 12.99 42.70
CA ALA A 590 10.72 13.58 43.78
C ALA A 590 11.29 14.98 43.42
N PRO A 591 10.42 16.01 43.31
CA PRO A 591 10.80 17.40 42.99
C PRO A 591 12.03 17.93 43.74
N VAL A 592 12.08 17.68 45.04
CA VAL A 592 13.14 18.18 45.94
C VAL A 592 14.51 17.58 45.61
N TYR A 593 14.56 16.31 45.16
CA TYR A 593 15.81 15.69 44.75
C TYR A 593 16.23 16.12 43.35
N PHE A 594 15.26 16.45 42.51
CA PHE A 594 15.50 16.84 41.13
C PHE A 594 16.06 18.25 40.98
N GLN A 595 15.66 19.22 41.80
CA GLN A 595 16.10 20.62 41.74
C GLN A 595 17.57 20.82 42.19
N THR A 596 18.53 20.30 41.41
CA THR A 596 19.97 20.55 41.62
C THR A 596 20.65 21.00 40.33
N PRO A 597 21.79 21.72 40.42
CA PRO A 597 22.55 22.16 39.25
C PRO A 597 23.03 20.99 38.36
N GLU A 598 23.33 19.83 38.96
CA GLU A 598 23.75 18.64 38.24
C GLU A 598 22.61 18.07 37.37
N ASN A 599 21.39 18.05 37.90
CA ASN A 599 20.20 17.60 37.20
C ASN A 599 19.75 18.63 36.15
N GLU A 600 19.92 19.93 36.41
CA GLU A 600 19.70 20.98 35.40
C GLU A 600 20.59 20.74 34.18
N ALA A 601 21.89 20.52 34.40
CA ALA A 601 22.85 20.25 33.33
C ALA A 601 22.51 18.97 32.56
N LEU A 602 21.97 17.96 33.22
CA LEU A 602 21.52 16.70 32.61
C LEU A 602 20.30 16.91 31.71
N VAL A 603 19.29 17.65 32.16
CA VAL A 603 18.12 17.98 31.33
C VAL A 603 18.54 18.79 30.12
N LEU A 604 19.44 19.75 30.29
CA LEU A 604 19.98 20.54 29.17
C LEU A 604 20.70 19.66 28.14
N ARG A 605 21.50 18.66 28.57
CA ARG A 605 22.14 17.70 27.65
C ARG A 605 21.11 16.87 26.90
N MET A 606 20.12 16.33 27.60
CA MET A 606 19.03 15.56 26.97
C MET A 606 18.26 16.39 25.94
N ARG A 607 17.92 17.64 26.28
CA ARG A 607 17.29 18.57 25.34
C ARG A 607 18.15 18.79 24.11
N GLN A 608 19.45 19.05 24.30
CA GLN A 608 20.39 19.25 23.20
C GLN A 608 20.47 18.01 22.30
N GLN A 609 20.53 16.80 22.85
CA GLN A 609 20.54 15.57 22.06
C GLN A 609 19.28 15.40 21.19
N GLY A 610 18.11 15.72 21.74
CA GLY A 610 16.87 15.73 20.98
C GLY A 610 16.94 16.72 19.82
N MET A 611 17.43 17.94 20.09
CA MET A 611 17.61 18.98 19.06
C MET A 611 18.65 18.59 18.01
N ASP A 612 19.76 17.97 18.40
CA ASP A 612 20.81 17.48 17.50
C ASP A 612 20.25 16.39 16.58
N LEU A 613 19.45 15.44 17.11
CA LEU A 613 18.76 14.44 16.28
C LEU A 613 17.88 15.09 15.20
N LEU A 614 17.15 16.15 15.55
CA LEU A 614 16.32 16.89 14.59
C LEU A 614 17.16 17.66 13.57
N GLN A 615 18.19 18.35 14.03
CA GLN A 615 19.02 19.23 13.21
C GLN A 615 19.89 18.43 12.23
N GLU A 616 20.45 17.31 12.67
CA GLU A 616 21.23 16.42 11.81
C GLU A 616 20.33 15.82 10.73
N MET A 617 19.16 15.26 11.09
CA MET A 617 18.18 14.77 10.10
C MET A 617 17.79 15.84 9.07
N MET A 618 17.57 17.07 9.54
CA MET A 618 17.30 18.23 8.68
C MET A 618 18.42 18.49 7.68
N GLN A 619 19.66 18.56 8.18
CA GLN A 619 20.82 18.86 7.36
C GLN A 619 21.01 17.79 6.29
N GLN A 620 20.77 16.52 6.63
CA GLN A 620 20.81 15.43 5.67
C GLN A 620 19.79 15.65 4.55
N VAL A 621 18.51 15.86 4.88
CA VAL A 621 17.46 16.07 3.84
C VAL A 621 17.78 17.28 2.95
N ASP A 622 18.15 18.41 3.54
CA ASP A 622 18.43 19.65 2.78
C ASP A 622 19.63 19.46 1.84
N CYS A 623 20.71 18.86 2.33
CA CYS A 623 21.92 18.63 1.53
C CYS A 623 21.73 17.62 0.40
N ILE A 624 20.85 16.63 0.59
CA ILE A 624 20.52 15.64 -0.44
C ILE A 624 19.57 16.23 -1.49
N SER A 625 18.58 16.99 -1.03
CA SER A 625 17.52 17.58 -1.86
C SER A 625 17.97 18.84 -2.62
N GLY A 626 19.02 19.52 -2.13
CA GLY A 626 19.48 20.84 -2.59
C GLY A 626 20.52 20.88 -3.72
N HIS A 627 20.88 19.74 -4.33
CA HIS A 627 21.78 19.71 -5.50
C HIS A 627 21.00 19.62 -6.83
N GLY A 628 20.61 20.78 -7.39
CA GLY A 628 20.07 20.89 -8.75
C GLY A 628 18.84 21.80 -8.89
N GLY A 629 18.42 22.04 -10.14
CA GLY A 629 17.23 22.85 -10.47
C GLY A 629 15.87 22.17 -10.22
N GLY A 630 15.85 20.99 -9.58
CA GLY A 630 14.64 20.23 -9.24
C GLY A 630 14.76 19.56 -7.86
N ILE A 631 13.64 19.15 -7.27
CA ILE A 631 13.60 18.44 -5.98
C ILE A 631 14.05 17.00 -6.21
N ASN A 632 15.25 16.65 -5.70
CA ASN A 632 15.81 15.30 -5.77
C ASN A 632 16.06 14.73 -4.37
N ASP A 633 14.96 14.64 -3.62
CA ASP A 633 14.94 14.16 -2.24
C ASP A 633 15.29 12.65 -2.13
N PRO A 634 15.58 12.12 -0.92
CA PRO A 634 15.93 10.71 -0.72
C PRO A 634 14.95 9.71 -1.34
N VAL A 635 13.65 10.02 -1.33
CA VAL A 635 12.59 9.12 -1.84
C VAL A 635 12.62 9.08 -3.35
N VAL A 636 12.73 10.24 -4.03
CA VAL A 636 12.88 10.28 -5.50
C VAL A 636 14.09 9.47 -5.96
N ARG A 637 15.22 9.59 -5.24
CA ARG A 637 16.43 8.82 -5.53
C ARG A 637 16.24 7.32 -5.29
N GLY A 638 15.61 6.95 -4.17
CA GLY A 638 15.25 5.57 -3.87
C GLY A 638 14.31 4.95 -4.91
N LEU A 639 13.34 5.72 -5.41
CA LEU A 639 12.42 5.29 -6.47
C LEU A 639 13.14 5.09 -7.81
N ALA A 640 14.18 5.87 -8.10
CA ALA A 640 15.02 5.65 -9.27
C ALA A 640 15.81 4.33 -9.17
N ASP A 641 16.38 4.03 -8.00
CA ASP A 641 17.05 2.74 -7.74
C ASP A 641 16.06 1.57 -7.76
N TYR A 642 14.86 1.75 -7.22
CA TYR A 642 13.78 0.76 -7.31
C TYR A 642 13.37 0.50 -8.76
N ARG A 643 13.26 1.55 -9.59
CA ARG A 643 12.97 1.43 -11.02
C ARG A 643 14.00 0.56 -11.73
N LEU A 644 15.29 0.80 -11.46
CA LEU A 644 16.36 0.00 -12.05
C LEU A 644 16.25 -1.48 -11.65
N ALA A 645 15.99 -1.76 -10.37
CA ALA A 645 15.79 -3.12 -9.90
C ALA A 645 14.53 -3.77 -10.54
N LEU A 646 13.46 -3.00 -10.75
CA LEU A 646 12.26 -3.47 -11.42
C LEU A 646 12.53 -3.83 -12.88
N ASP A 647 13.22 -2.95 -13.61
CA ASP A 647 13.59 -3.17 -15.01
C ASP A 647 14.50 -4.42 -15.15
N ASN A 648 15.43 -4.62 -14.21
CA ASN A 648 16.27 -5.82 -14.16
C ASN A 648 15.44 -7.09 -13.89
N LEU A 649 14.51 -7.05 -12.93
CA LEU A 649 13.62 -8.18 -12.65
C LEU A 649 12.76 -8.53 -13.87
N VAL A 650 12.20 -7.53 -14.56
CA VAL A 650 11.40 -7.71 -15.78
C VAL A 650 12.24 -8.35 -16.89
N ALA A 651 13.48 -7.89 -17.07
CA ALA A 651 14.41 -8.50 -18.02
C ALA A 651 14.69 -9.97 -17.68
N GLY A 652 14.97 -10.27 -16.40
CA GLY A 652 15.20 -11.64 -15.93
C GLY A 652 13.97 -12.54 -16.07
N ILE A 653 12.75 -12.02 -15.86
CA ILE A 653 11.50 -12.77 -16.06
C ILE A 653 11.37 -13.16 -17.54
N ARG A 654 11.60 -12.20 -18.44
CA ARG A 654 11.55 -12.44 -19.89
C ARG A 654 12.59 -13.46 -20.33
N GLU A 655 13.80 -13.40 -19.78
CA GLU A 655 14.84 -14.38 -20.06
C GLU A 655 14.45 -15.79 -19.59
N ALA A 656 13.88 -15.92 -18.38
CA ALA A 656 13.41 -17.21 -17.88
C ALA A 656 12.23 -17.79 -18.70
N GLU A 657 11.31 -16.94 -19.18
CA GLU A 657 10.26 -17.36 -20.12
C GLU A 657 10.87 -17.85 -21.45
N LEU A 658 11.89 -17.17 -21.97
CA LEU A 658 12.58 -17.58 -23.19
C LEU A 658 13.38 -18.88 -23.00
N GLU A 659 14.07 -19.07 -21.88
CA GLU A 659 14.79 -20.31 -21.54
C GLU A 659 13.80 -21.48 -21.42
N PHE A 660 12.69 -21.29 -20.71
CA PHE A 660 11.64 -22.31 -20.62
C PHE A 660 11.10 -22.71 -21.99
N ARG A 661 10.86 -21.73 -22.86
CA ARG A 661 10.38 -21.98 -24.22
C ARG A 661 11.42 -22.68 -25.09
N ALA A 662 12.69 -22.30 -25.00
CA ALA A 662 13.77 -22.97 -25.72
C ALA A 662 13.94 -24.44 -25.30
N ASP A 663 13.72 -24.75 -24.03
CA ASP A 663 13.79 -26.12 -23.50
C ASP A 663 12.59 -27.00 -23.86
N ARG A 664 11.41 -26.39 -24.09
CA ARG A 664 10.13 -27.11 -24.24
C ARG A 664 9.53 -27.08 -25.64
N LEU A 665 9.89 -26.10 -26.45
CA LEU A 665 9.38 -25.92 -27.81
C LEU A 665 10.46 -26.28 -28.83
N LYS A 666 10.03 -26.65 -30.04
CA LYS A 666 10.96 -26.89 -31.13
C LYS A 666 11.61 -25.57 -31.60
N PRO A 667 12.85 -25.62 -32.12
CA PRO A 667 13.49 -24.44 -32.73
C PRO A 667 12.59 -23.79 -33.78
N GLY A 668 12.48 -22.45 -33.74
CA GLY A 668 11.64 -21.68 -34.66
C GLY A 668 10.15 -21.67 -34.34
N ALA A 669 9.72 -22.23 -33.20
CA ALA A 669 8.35 -22.12 -32.72
C ALA A 669 7.93 -20.65 -32.51
N ASP A 670 6.72 -20.31 -32.99
CA ASP A 670 6.12 -18.97 -32.91
C ASP A 670 4.76 -18.97 -32.18
N VAL A 671 4.48 -20.05 -31.45
CA VAL A 671 3.24 -20.25 -30.69
C VAL A 671 3.06 -19.26 -29.53
N VAL A 672 1.83 -18.78 -29.40
CA VAL A 672 1.34 -18.04 -28.24
C VAL A 672 0.69 -19.03 -27.27
N LEU A 673 1.38 -19.29 -26.15
CA LEU A 673 0.99 -20.34 -25.19
C LEU A 673 -0.35 -20.09 -24.47
N HIS A 674 -0.75 -18.82 -24.29
CA HIS A 674 -2.05 -18.45 -23.71
C HIS A 674 -3.16 -18.32 -24.78
N GLY A 675 -2.83 -18.55 -26.05
CA GLY A 675 -3.78 -18.58 -27.16
C GLY A 675 -4.45 -19.93 -27.33
N ASP A 676 -5.22 -20.09 -28.40
CA ASP A 676 -5.89 -21.34 -28.76
C ASP A 676 -5.28 -21.98 -30.03
N ALA A 677 -5.76 -23.17 -30.38
CA ALA A 677 -5.32 -23.94 -31.54
C ALA A 677 -5.72 -23.31 -32.88
N ALA A 678 -6.54 -22.26 -32.90
CA ALA A 678 -6.93 -21.54 -34.11
C ALA A 678 -5.93 -20.42 -34.48
N GLN A 679 -4.90 -20.20 -33.66
CA GLN A 679 -3.82 -19.28 -33.98
C GLN A 679 -3.11 -19.70 -35.27
N SER A 680 -2.73 -18.72 -36.10
CA SER A 680 -1.95 -18.97 -37.31
C SER A 680 -0.47 -19.11 -36.98
N THR A 681 0.23 -20.05 -37.61
CA THR A 681 1.66 -20.30 -37.36
C THR A 681 2.48 -20.35 -38.65
N ALA A 682 3.60 -19.62 -38.65
CA ALA A 682 4.60 -19.69 -39.71
C ALA A 682 5.62 -20.80 -39.48
N TYR A 683 5.48 -21.57 -38.39
CA TYR A 683 6.34 -22.68 -38.01
C TYR A 683 6.46 -23.72 -39.12
N ARG A 684 7.69 -24.05 -39.50
CA ARG A 684 8.00 -25.14 -40.43
C ARG A 684 9.20 -25.88 -39.85
N THR A 685 9.02 -27.17 -39.59
CA THR A 685 10.12 -27.98 -39.06
C THR A 685 11.31 -27.95 -40.03
N GLU A 686 12.50 -27.71 -39.49
CA GLU A 686 13.74 -27.75 -40.26
C GLU A 686 14.09 -29.23 -40.54
N GLU A 687 14.68 -29.50 -41.70
CA GLU A 687 15.20 -30.83 -42.09
C GLU A 687 14.17 -31.98 -42.18
N LEU A 688 12.88 -31.70 -42.44
CA LEU A 688 11.92 -32.77 -42.73
C LEU A 688 12.30 -33.50 -44.02
N VAL A 689 12.56 -34.80 -43.91
CA VAL A 689 12.78 -35.70 -45.03
C VAL A 689 11.53 -36.51 -45.31
N ILE A 690 11.27 -36.77 -46.60
CA ILE A 690 10.14 -37.58 -47.06
C ILE A 690 10.68 -38.96 -47.44
N GLY A 691 10.38 -39.96 -46.61
CA GLY A 691 10.75 -41.35 -46.81
C GLY A 691 9.55 -42.24 -47.18
N PRO A 692 9.76 -43.56 -47.30
CA PRO A 692 8.68 -44.51 -47.54
C PRO A 692 7.80 -44.69 -46.30
N CYS A 693 6.47 -44.60 -46.47
CA CYS A 693 5.50 -44.86 -45.41
C CYS A 693 5.55 -46.33 -44.94
N ASN A 694 5.71 -47.25 -45.90
CA ASN A 694 5.92 -48.67 -45.69
C ASN A 694 6.99 -49.15 -46.68
N PRO A 695 8.17 -49.62 -46.23
CA PRO A 695 9.25 -50.03 -47.13
C PRO A 695 8.89 -51.24 -48.01
N GLU A 696 7.84 -51.99 -47.67
CA GLU A 696 7.38 -53.13 -48.48
C GLU A 696 6.52 -52.70 -49.70
N GLN A 697 6.09 -51.43 -49.78
CA GLN A 697 5.10 -50.95 -50.77
C GLN A 697 5.63 -49.89 -51.75
N VAL A 698 6.95 -49.81 -51.93
CA VAL A 698 7.61 -48.69 -52.63
C VAL A 698 8.44 -49.06 -53.87
N CYS A 699 8.21 -50.22 -54.50
CA CYS A 699 8.76 -50.57 -55.83
C CYS A 699 10.22 -50.17 -56.10
N GLU A 700 11.13 -50.52 -55.19
CA GLU A 700 12.58 -50.18 -55.19
C GLU A 700 12.95 -48.80 -54.63
N MET A 701 12.05 -47.81 -54.65
CA MET A 701 12.29 -46.47 -54.12
C MET A 701 12.43 -46.48 -52.60
N ASN A 702 13.65 -46.31 -52.09
CA ASN A 702 13.94 -46.20 -50.65
C ASN A 702 14.72 -44.91 -50.31
N ASP A 703 14.87 -44.00 -51.26
CA ASP A 703 15.62 -42.76 -51.06
C ASP A 703 14.79 -41.74 -50.26
N GLU A 704 15.47 -40.88 -49.52
CA GLU A 704 14.88 -39.74 -48.82
C GLU A 704 14.77 -38.53 -49.76
N LEU A 705 13.59 -37.93 -49.81
CA LEU A 705 13.32 -36.73 -50.61
C LEU A 705 13.27 -35.48 -49.71
N GLU A 706 13.71 -34.35 -50.26
CA GLU A 706 13.66 -33.06 -49.57
C GLU A 706 12.22 -32.55 -49.47
N ALA A 707 11.73 -32.24 -48.26
CA ALA A 707 10.47 -31.53 -48.08
C ALA A 707 10.66 -30.01 -48.24
N THR A 708 9.70 -29.34 -48.88
CA THR A 708 9.67 -27.88 -48.95
C THR A 708 8.84 -27.27 -47.82
N ARG A 709 9.13 -26.03 -47.45
CA ARG A 709 8.30 -25.26 -46.49
C ARG A 709 6.84 -25.14 -46.93
N ALA A 710 6.58 -25.16 -48.24
CA ALA A 710 5.25 -25.09 -48.81
C ALA A 710 4.48 -26.41 -48.65
N LEU A 711 5.15 -27.56 -48.81
CA LEU A 711 4.59 -28.88 -48.52
C LEU A 711 4.22 -29.03 -47.03
N ILE A 712 5.09 -28.59 -46.13
CA ILE A 712 4.79 -28.57 -44.68
C ILE A 712 3.60 -27.63 -44.39
N GLY A 713 3.44 -26.56 -45.17
CA GLY A 713 2.31 -25.63 -45.05
C GLY A 713 0.94 -26.21 -45.46
N LEU A 714 0.88 -27.44 -45.96
CA LEU A 714 -0.38 -28.13 -46.25
C LEU A 714 -1.04 -28.71 -45.00
N PHE A 715 -0.30 -28.85 -43.89
CA PHE A 715 -0.89 -29.19 -42.60
C PHE A 715 -1.72 -28.03 -42.06
N PRO A 716 -2.96 -28.28 -41.58
CA PRO A 716 -3.72 -27.28 -40.85
C PRO A 716 -2.98 -26.80 -39.59
N ASP A 717 -3.18 -25.53 -39.22
CA ASP A 717 -2.49 -24.89 -38.08
C ASP A 717 -2.51 -25.70 -36.76
N PRO A 718 -3.62 -26.36 -36.35
CA PRO A 718 -3.62 -27.19 -35.14
C PRO A 718 -2.54 -28.28 -35.12
N TYR A 719 -2.24 -28.91 -36.27
CA TYR A 719 -1.21 -29.95 -36.36
C TYR A 719 0.21 -29.36 -36.31
N LEU A 720 0.41 -28.18 -36.93
CA LEU A 720 1.69 -27.46 -36.86
C LEU A 720 1.99 -26.95 -35.45
N ILE A 721 0.96 -26.52 -34.72
CA ILE A 721 1.06 -26.14 -33.30
C ILE A 721 1.37 -27.37 -32.44
N ALA A 722 0.71 -28.50 -32.71
CA ALA A 722 0.96 -29.73 -31.98
C ALA A 722 2.41 -30.23 -32.16
N ASP A 723 2.99 -30.07 -33.36
CA ASP A 723 4.39 -30.42 -33.64
C ASP A 723 5.38 -29.50 -32.92
N GLN A 724 5.21 -28.17 -33.05
CA GLN A 724 6.16 -27.22 -32.47
C GLN A 724 6.16 -27.20 -30.93
N THR A 725 5.05 -27.63 -30.31
CA THR A 725 4.89 -27.76 -28.85
C THR A 725 5.23 -29.15 -28.32
N GLY A 726 5.68 -30.07 -29.19
CA GLY A 726 6.07 -31.42 -28.81
C GLY A 726 4.92 -32.32 -28.35
N MET A 727 3.65 -31.98 -28.65
CA MET A 727 2.49 -32.84 -28.38
C MET A 727 2.54 -34.11 -29.24
N GLY A 728 3.00 -33.97 -30.47
CA GLY A 728 3.23 -35.06 -31.42
C GLY A 728 4.26 -34.65 -32.47
N SER A 729 4.36 -35.43 -33.54
CA SER A 729 5.25 -35.13 -34.66
C SER A 729 4.53 -35.24 -35.99
N ILE A 730 4.73 -34.27 -36.88
CA ILE A 730 4.30 -34.39 -38.28
C ILE A 730 5.35 -35.16 -39.09
N GLU A 731 4.88 -35.94 -40.05
CA GLU A 731 5.72 -36.61 -41.04
C GLU A 731 5.05 -36.55 -42.41
N ILE A 732 5.85 -36.49 -43.48
CA ILE A 732 5.36 -36.65 -44.85
C ILE A 732 6.08 -37.87 -45.41
N CYS A 733 5.34 -38.81 -45.98
CA CYS A 733 5.92 -40.02 -46.55
C CYS A 733 5.26 -40.37 -47.88
N TYR A 734 5.93 -41.16 -48.71
CA TYR A 734 5.35 -41.71 -49.94
C TYR A 734 4.94 -43.17 -49.77
N ASP A 735 3.83 -43.56 -50.39
CA ASP A 735 3.24 -44.90 -50.30
C ASP A 735 2.65 -45.35 -51.65
N ASN A 736 2.20 -46.61 -51.72
CA ASN A 736 1.50 -47.19 -52.87
C ASN A 736 2.20 -46.91 -54.20
N MET A 737 3.52 -47.03 -54.24
CA MET A 737 4.25 -46.79 -55.48
C MET A 737 3.90 -47.90 -56.47
N GLN A 738 3.63 -47.54 -57.72
CA GLN A 738 3.26 -48.49 -58.76
C GLN A 738 3.42 -47.92 -60.17
N TRP A 739 3.53 -48.82 -61.14
CA TRP A 739 3.36 -48.48 -62.54
C TRP A 739 1.87 -48.55 -62.92
N VAL A 740 1.33 -47.45 -63.46
CA VAL A 740 -0.06 -47.33 -63.94
C VAL A 740 -0.10 -47.07 -65.44
N ASN A 741 -1.28 -47.17 -66.05
CA ASN A 741 -1.47 -47.04 -67.51
C ASN A 741 -0.51 -47.95 -68.29
N ARG A 742 -0.29 -49.15 -67.75
CA ARG A 742 0.71 -50.12 -68.21
C ARG A 742 0.31 -50.73 -69.54
N ARG A 743 1.29 -50.86 -70.44
CA ARG A 743 1.15 -51.59 -71.71
C ARG A 743 2.42 -52.35 -72.03
N ALA A 744 2.25 -53.53 -72.62
CA ALA A 744 3.35 -54.35 -73.11
C ALA A 744 3.44 -54.23 -74.63
N GLU A 745 4.63 -53.95 -75.13
CA GLU A 745 4.95 -54.02 -76.57
C GLU A 745 5.93 -55.16 -76.83
N PRO A 746 5.62 -56.10 -77.74
CA PRO A 746 6.57 -57.09 -78.18
C PRO A 746 7.84 -56.41 -78.72
N VAL A 747 9.01 -56.93 -78.34
CA VAL A 747 10.31 -56.35 -78.72
C VAL A 747 10.51 -56.39 -80.25
N ARG A 748 9.86 -57.35 -80.91
CA ARG A 748 9.73 -57.46 -82.36
C ARG A 748 8.31 -57.95 -82.69
N PRO A 749 7.72 -57.56 -83.85
CA PRO A 749 6.36 -57.99 -84.23
C PRO A 749 6.16 -59.51 -84.28
N GLU A 750 7.24 -60.26 -84.52
CA GLU A 750 7.25 -61.72 -84.67
C GLU A 750 7.63 -62.48 -83.37
N ASP A 751 8.02 -61.78 -82.30
CA ASP A 751 8.54 -62.37 -81.05
C ASP A 751 7.56 -62.13 -79.90
N THR A 752 6.71 -63.13 -79.65
CA THR A 752 5.65 -63.08 -78.63
C THR A 752 6.12 -63.51 -77.25
N TYR A 753 7.42 -63.74 -77.03
CA TYR A 753 7.92 -64.29 -75.76
C TYR A 753 8.56 -63.23 -74.85
N VAL A 754 8.99 -62.10 -75.40
CA VAL A 754 9.60 -60.98 -74.64
C VAL A 754 8.96 -59.65 -75.01
N ALA A 755 8.72 -58.81 -74.01
CA ALA A 755 8.08 -57.51 -74.18
C ALA A 755 8.86 -56.40 -73.47
N ASN A 756 8.81 -55.20 -74.05
CA ASN A 756 9.11 -53.95 -73.40
C ASN A 756 7.83 -53.46 -72.71
N TYR A 757 7.91 -53.20 -71.42
CA TYR A 757 6.79 -52.70 -70.62
C TYR A 757 6.94 -51.19 -70.44
N PHE A 758 5.89 -50.48 -70.82
CA PHE A 758 5.77 -49.04 -70.70
C PHE A 758 4.65 -48.69 -69.73
N GLY A 759 4.84 -47.63 -68.96
CA GLY A 759 3.85 -47.15 -68.00
C GLY A 759 4.23 -45.80 -67.40
N GLN A 760 3.30 -45.21 -66.67
CA GLN A 760 3.53 -44.00 -65.90
C GLN A 760 3.76 -44.38 -64.44
N LEU A 761 4.67 -43.68 -63.77
CA LEU A 761 4.95 -43.87 -62.35
C LEU A 761 3.85 -43.18 -61.55
N SER A 762 3.21 -43.90 -60.63
CA SER A 762 2.27 -43.34 -59.66
C SER A 762 2.71 -43.67 -58.25
N PHE A 763 2.50 -42.71 -57.34
CA PHE A 763 2.70 -42.90 -55.90
C PHE A 763 1.79 -41.94 -55.15
N ASP A 764 1.50 -42.28 -53.89
CA ASP A 764 0.77 -41.41 -52.98
C ASP A 764 1.75 -40.64 -52.11
N LEU A 765 1.55 -39.34 -51.96
CA LEU A 765 2.25 -38.51 -50.98
C LEU A 765 1.28 -38.23 -49.84
N VAL A 766 1.58 -38.71 -48.63
CA VAL A 766 0.69 -38.64 -47.46
C VAL A 766 1.35 -37.82 -46.36
N GLY A 767 0.62 -36.83 -45.84
CA GLY A 767 0.99 -36.10 -44.62
C GLY A 767 0.33 -36.75 -43.42
N ARG A 768 1.12 -37.18 -42.44
CA ARG A 768 0.68 -37.90 -41.25
C ARG A 768 1.05 -37.16 -39.99
N TYR A 769 0.24 -37.34 -38.95
CA TYR A 769 0.50 -36.86 -37.61
C TYR A 769 0.59 -38.05 -36.65
N ARG A 770 1.67 -38.08 -35.87
CA ARG A 770 1.93 -39.10 -34.85
C ARG A 770 1.78 -38.50 -33.47
N GLU A 771 0.87 -39.05 -32.68
CA GLU A 771 0.67 -38.71 -31.27
C GLU A 771 0.86 -39.98 -30.44
N LYS A 772 1.99 -40.07 -29.72
CA LYS A 772 2.39 -41.29 -28.99
C LYS A 772 2.48 -42.51 -29.93
N ASP A 773 1.55 -43.47 -29.81
CA ASP A 773 1.48 -44.69 -30.63
C ASP A 773 0.35 -44.62 -31.70
N GLU A 774 -0.42 -43.53 -31.73
CA GLU A 774 -1.48 -43.32 -32.70
C GLU A 774 -0.97 -42.51 -33.90
N LEU A 775 -1.33 -42.96 -35.10
CA LEU A 775 -0.88 -42.39 -36.36
C LEU A 775 -2.10 -42.10 -37.22
N ALA A 776 -2.27 -40.83 -37.60
CA ALA A 776 -3.42 -40.34 -38.34
C ALA A 776 -2.95 -39.68 -39.65
N ASP A 777 -3.59 -40.06 -40.76
CA ASP A 777 -3.39 -39.40 -42.05
C ASP A 777 -4.20 -38.08 -42.07
N VAL A 778 -3.53 -36.98 -42.40
CA VAL A 778 -4.11 -35.62 -42.38
C VAL A 778 -4.48 -35.15 -43.79
N PHE A 779 -3.59 -35.35 -44.74
CA PHE A 779 -3.82 -35.07 -46.15
C PHE A 779 -3.09 -36.08 -47.02
N GLY A 780 -3.52 -36.22 -48.27
CA GLY A 780 -2.80 -37.05 -49.22
C GLY A 780 -3.07 -36.64 -50.66
N PHE A 781 -2.13 -36.97 -51.53
CA PHE A 781 -2.21 -36.72 -52.96
C PHE A 781 -1.75 -37.95 -53.72
N ASN A 782 -2.50 -38.34 -54.75
CA ASN A 782 -1.98 -39.24 -55.77
C ASN A 782 -1.24 -38.43 -56.83
N PHE A 783 -0.04 -38.87 -57.15
CA PHE A 783 0.73 -38.36 -58.27
C PHE A 783 0.77 -39.42 -59.38
N VAL A 784 0.69 -38.98 -60.63
CA VAL A 784 0.94 -39.81 -61.82
C VAL A 784 1.90 -39.05 -62.74
N SER A 785 3.02 -39.66 -63.10
CA SER A 785 4.02 -39.02 -63.95
C SER A 785 3.43 -38.65 -65.32
N PRO A 786 3.70 -37.45 -65.84
CA PRO A 786 3.14 -37.01 -67.12
C PRO A 786 3.66 -37.87 -68.28
N ASP A 787 4.93 -38.24 -68.23
CA ASP A 787 5.60 -38.99 -69.27
C ASP A 787 5.52 -40.50 -69.02
N GLU A 788 5.34 -41.25 -70.11
CA GLU A 788 5.42 -42.71 -70.13
C GLU A 788 6.89 -43.15 -70.16
N SER A 789 7.27 -44.08 -69.28
CA SER A 789 8.63 -44.61 -69.17
C SER A 789 8.68 -46.09 -69.55
N HIS A 790 9.76 -46.49 -70.23
CA HIS A 790 10.10 -47.90 -70.43
C HIS A 790 10.70 -48.45 -69.13
N TYR A 791 9.90 -49.09 -68.30
CA TYR A 791 10.32 -49.45 -66.95
C TYR A 791 10.91 -50.87 -66.85
N LEU A 792 10.40 -51.83 -67.61
CA LEU A 792 10.81 -53.22 -67.51
C LEU A 792 10.93 -53.88 -68.88
N PHE A 793 11.98 -54.65 -69.06
CA PHE A 793 12.07 -55.67 -70.11
C PHE A 793 11.89 -57.04 -69.47
N ALA A 794 10.87 -57.81 -69.87
CA ALA A 794 10.54 -59.09 -69.24
C ALA A 794 9.80 -60.06 -70.19
N ALA A 795 9.38 -61.22 -69.67
CA ALA A 795 8.57 -62.18 -70.43
C ALA A 795 7.24 -61.51 -70.86
N ALA A 796 6.80 -61.78 -72.08
CA ALA A 796 5.53 -61.25 -72.60
C ALA A 796 4.34 -62.09 -72.09
N THR A 797 3.98 -61.87 -70.82
CA THR A 797 2.94 -62.62 -70.11
C THR A 797 2.02 -61.67 -69.38
N ASP A 798 0.74 -61.99 -69.32
CA ASP A 798 -0.26 -61.19 -68.61
C ASP A 798 0.05 -61.07 -67.10
N GLU A 799 0.76 -62.03 -66.51
CA GLU A 799 1.17 -62.02 -65.10
C GLU A 799 2.17 -60.89 -64.80
N VAL A 800 3.16 -60.69 -65.67
CA VAL A 800 4.13 -59.58 -65.60
C VAL A 800 3.46 -58.22 -65.89
N LEU A 801 2.48 -58.19 -66.80
CA LEU A 801 1.72 -56.96 -67.08
C LEU A 801 0.80 -56.58 -65.90
N ALA A 802 0.26 -57.57 -65.19
CA ALA A 802 -0.63 -57.39 -64.05
C ALA A 802 0.11 -56.96 -62.78
N ASP A 803 1.40 -57.28 -62.65
CA ASP A 803 2.25 -56.84 -61.55
C ASP A 803 2.55 -55.33 -61.62
N SER A 804 2.04 -54.58 -60.63
CA SER A 804 2.20 -53.13 -60.53
C SER A 804 3.59 -52.72 -60.05
N CYS A 805 4.33 -53.68 -59.48
CA CYS A 805 5.58 -53.48 -58.78
C CYS A 805 6.58 -54.60 -59.11
N PRO A 806 7.05 -54.73 -60.37
CA PRO A 806 7.70 -55.96 -60.83
C PRO A 806 9.19 -56.06 -60.46
N THR A 807 9.52 -55.79 -59.20
CA THR A 807 10.87 -55.91 -58.63
C THR A 807 11.31 -57.37 -58.54
N GLU A 808 10.39 -58.28 -58.21
CA GLU A 808 10.65 -59.73 -58.10
C GLU A 808 10.99 -60.38 -59.45
N TRP A 809 10.49 -59.80 -60.54
CA TRP A 809 10.78 -60.30 -61.87
C TRP A 809 12.19 -60.00 -62.31
N VAL A 810 12.88 -58.99 -61.76
CA VAL A 810 14.21 -58.54 -62.23
C VAL A 810 15.26 -59.64 -62.04
N GLY A 811 16.00 -59.97 -63.11
CA GLY A 811 16.99 -61.05 -63.11
C GLY A 811 16.40 -62.45 -63.29
N SER A 812 15.07 -62.60 -63.38
CA SER A 812 14.43 -63.86 -63.75
C SER A 812 14.79 -64.28 -65.18
N ARG A 813 14.89 -65.60 -65.36
CA ARG A 813 15.32 -66.20 -66.62
C ARG A 813 14.12 -66.43 -67.52
N ILE A 814 14.10 -65.77 -68.68
CA ILE A 814 13.08 -65.96 -69.71
C ILE A 814 13.64 -66.94 -70.73
N VAL A 815 13.03 -68.11 -70.82
CA VAL A 815 13.44 -69.17 -71.77
C VAL A 815 12.44 -69.18 -72.90
N THR A 816 12.86 -68.73 -74.08
CA THR A 816 12.02 -68.66 -75.28
C THR A 816 12.38 -69.79 -76.24
N GLU A 817 11.38 -70.40 -76.87
CA GLU A 817 11.61 -71.39 -77.93
C GLU A 817 11.62 -70.70 -79.30
N LEU A 818 12.72 -70.85 -80.05
CA LEU A 818 12.84 -70.31 -81.40
C LEU A 818 11.74 -70.92 -82.29
N SER A 819 10.84 -70.08 -82.81
CA SER A 819 9.75 -70.49 -83.70
C SER A 819 10.30 -71.26 -84.90
N ASN A 820 9.76 -72.46 -85.12
CA ASN A 820 10.09 -73.41 -86.17
C ASN A 820 10.65 -72.77 -87.47
N SER A 821 11.98 -72.84 -87.63
CA SER A 821 12.56 -73.06 -88.95
C SER A 821 13.44 -74.31 -88.87
N LYS A 822 13.05 -75.31 -89.66
CA LYS A 822 13.74 -76.59 -89.79
C LYS A 822 15.18 -76.36 -90.22
N ALA A 823 16.15 -76.64 -89.35
CA ALA A 823 17.33 -77.49 -89.61
C ALA A 823 18.53 -77.14 -88.69
N ALA A 824 19.12 -78.21 -88.13
CA ALA A 824 20.48 -78.34 -87.60
C ALA A 824 20.88 -77.51 -86.35
N PHE A 825 20.94 -78.21 -85.21
CA PHE A 825 21.46 -77.76 -83.91
C PHE A 825 23.00 -77.80 -83.84
N VAL A 826 23.62 -76.68 -83.42
CA VAL A 826 24.89 -76.66 -82.63
C VAL A 826 24.78 -75.72 -81.40
N VAL A 827 23.62 -75.11 -81.18
CA VAL A 827 23.37 -74.17 -80.06
C VAL A 827 22.05 -74.59 -79.40
N PRO A 828 21.88 -74.48 -78.06
CA PRO A 828 20.59 -74.73 -77.45
C PRO A 828 19.52 -73.90 -78.17
N ASN A 829 18.44 -74.53 -78.64
CA ASN A 829 17.34 -73.88 -79.37
C ASN A 829 16.43 -73.08 -78.44
N ARG A 830 17.08 -72.25 -77.62
CA ARG A 830 16.49 -71.39 -76.61
C ARG A 830 17.27 -70.08 -76.56
N LEU A 831 16.60 -68.96 -76.75
CA LEU A 831 17.15 -67.66 -76.37
C LEU A 831 16.81 -67.46 -74.90
N THR A 832 17.86 -67.35 -74.08
CA THR A 832 17.70 -66.99 -72.67
C THR A 832 17.87 -65.49 -72.56
N TYR A 833 16.77 -64.81 -72.22
CA TYR A 833 16.82 -63.43 -71.79
C TYR A 833 16.84 -63.37 -70.28
N LEU A 834 17.40 -62.29 -69.75
CA LEU A 834 17.21 -61.91 -68.36
C LEU A 834 16.30 -60.70 -68.38
N SER A 835 15.25 -60.75 -67.57
CA SER A 835 14.47 -59.56 -67.29
C SER A 835 15.37 -58.50 -66.67
N ALA A 836 15.19 -57.26 -67.10
CA ALA A 836 16.03 -56.15 -66.68
C ALA A 836 15.17 -54.92 -66.46
N ILE A 837 15.40 -54.24 -65.34
CA ILE A 837 14.87 -52.90 -65.10
C ILE A 837 15.54 -51.94 -66.08
N ARG A 838 14.73 -51.09 -66.71
CA ARG A 838 15.19 -50.13 -67.73
C ARG A 838 15.21 -48.71 -67.20
N THR A 839 14.28 -48.39 -66.32
CA THR A 839 14.25 -47.12 -65.60
C THR A 839 13.77 -47.39 -64.20
N ARG A 840 14.51 -46.88 -63.21
CA ARG A 840 14.14 -47.05 -61.80
C ARG A 840 13.23 -45.91 -61.33
N PRO A 841 12.24 -46.18 -60.48
CA PRO A 841 11.45 -45.10 -59.86
C PRO A 841 12.32 -44.08 -59.11
N SER A 842 13.35 -44.54 -58.40
CA SER A 842 14.35 -43.70 -57.72
C SER A 842 15.08 -42.74 -58.66
N GLU A 843 15.51 -43.23 -59.83
CA GLU A 843 16.15 -42.39 -60.85
C GLU A 843 15.19 -41.31 -61.39
N ILE A 844 13.93 -41.67 -61.67
CA ILE A 844 12.94 -40.73 -62.22
C ILE A 844 12.60 -39.64 -61.20
N ILE A 845 12.32 -40.03 -59.96
CA ILE A 845 11.95 -39.09 -58.89
C ILE A 845 13.14 -38.17 -58.60
N ASN A 846 14.34 -38.70 -58.37
CA ASN A 846 15.49 -37.86 -58.03
C ASN A 846 15.86 -36.88 -59.15
N LEU A 847 15.62 -37.22 -60.41
CA LEU A 847 15.83 -36.32 -61.55
C LEU A 847 14.81 -35.19 -61.66
N ASN A 848 13.57 -35.41 -61.18
CA ASN A 848 12.45 -34.49 -61.36
C ASN A 848 11.94 -33.83 -60.06
N TRP A 849 12.35 -34.30 -58.88
CA TRP A 849 11.80 -33.86 -57.60
C TRP A 849 12.15 -32.41 -57.28
N SER A 850 13.45 -32.12 -57.15
CA SER A 850 13.99 -30.78 -56.85
C SER A 850 14.63 -30.08 -58.04
N ARG A 851 14.79 -30.79 -59.16
CA ARG A 851 15.39 -30.33 -60.42
C ARG A 851 14.54 -30.83 -61.59
N GLY A 852 14.79 -30.36 -62.80
CA GLY A 852 14.02 -30.80 -63.97
C GLY A 852 12.62 -30.21 -63.98
N SER A 853 11.59 -31.03 -63.75
CA SER A 853 10.18 -30.61 -63.74
C SER A 853 9.67 -30.12 -62.38
N GLU A 854 10.49 -30.21 -61.33
CA GLU A 854 10.22 -29.71 -59.96
C GLU A 854 8.90 -30.24 -59.38
N TRP A 855 8.71 -31.57 -59.41
CA TRP A 855 7.49 -32.25 -58.97
C TRP A 855 7.06 -31.90 -57.54
N ARG A 856 7.99 -31.51 -56.66
CA ARG A 856 7.67 -31.08 -55.29
C ARG A 856 6.69 -29.89 -55.23
N ASP A 857 6.71 -28.99 -56.22
CA ASP A 857 5.87 -27.78 -56.24
C ASP A 857 4.46 -28.06 -56.80
N TRP A 858 4.27 -29.22 -57.44
CA TRP A 858 3.02 -29.62 -58.06
C TRP A 858 1.95 -29.96 -57.01
N PHE A 859 2.39 -30.51 -55.88
CA PHE A 859 1.54 -30.80 -54.72
C PHE A 859 1.01 -29.54 -54.03
N VAL A 860 1.74 -28.42 -54.12
CA VAL A 860 1.33 -27.12 -53.55
C VAL A 860 0.38 -26.40 -54.52
N THR A 861 0.65 -26.49 -55.82
CA THR A 861 -0.14 -25.81 -56.87
C THR A 861 -1.37 -26.59 -57.32
N GLY A 862 -1.48 -27.87 -56.95
CA GLY A 862 -2.54 -28.79 -57.38
C GLY A 862 -2.43 -29.22 -58.85
N LEU A 863 -1.30 -28.95 -59.50
CA LEU A 863 -1.08 -29.26 -60.92
C LEU A 863 -0.63 -30.71 -61.10
N GLY A 864 -1.43 -31.55 -61.77
CA GLY A 864 -1.03 -32.93 -62.08
C GLY A 864 -1.10 -33.91 -60.90
N VAL A 865 -1.75 -33.52 -59.81
CA VAL A 865 -2.01 -34.36 -58.63
C VAL A 865 -3.52 -34.42 -58.34
N THR A 866 -3.99 -35.52 -57.75
CA THR A 866 -5.38 -35.63 -57.26
C THR A 866 -5.39 -35.81 -55.75
N SER A 867 -6.11 -34.96 -55.02
CA SER A 867 -6.20 -35.00 -53.56
C SER A 867 -7.07 -36.16 -53.05
N TYR A 868 -6.67 -36.74 -51.92
CA TYR A 868 -7.46 -37.66 -51.12
C TYR A 868 -8.15 -36.91 -49.97
N GLU A 869 -9.42 -37.20 -49.72
CA GLU A 869 -10.13 -36.70 -48.55
C GLU A 869 -10.02 -37.71 -47.40
N TYR A 870 -9.38 -37.29 -46.31
CA TYR A 870 -9.38 -38.02 -45.04
C TYR A 870 -10.47 -37.46 -44.13
N VAL A 871 -10.98 -38.28 -43.20
CA VAL A 871 -11.93 -37.81 -42.19
C VAL A 871 -11.17 -36.90 -41.22
N PRO A 872 -11.52 -35.61 -41.10
CA PRO A 872 -10.81 -34.69 -40.23
C PRO A 872 -10.98 -35.10 -38.76
N ASP A 873 -9.90 -35.05 -37.99
CA ASP A 873 -9.98 -35.18 -36.53
C ASP A 873 -10.55 -33.89 -35.95
N GLU A 874 -11.87 -33.83 -35.74
CA GLU A 874 -12.54 -32.66 -35.15
C GLU A 874 -12.10 -32.38 -33.70
N THR A 875 -11.40 -33.31 -33.05
CA THR A 875 -10.98 -33.19 -31.66
C THR A 875 -9.55 -32.67 -31.47
N ILE A 876 -8.74 -32.60 -32.54
CA ILE A 876 -7.33 -32.14 -32.46
C ILE A 876 -7.21 -30.76 -31.84
N ALA A 877 -8.09 -29.81 -32.20
CA ALA A 877 -8.08 -28.46 -31.65
C ALA A 877 -8.34 -28.44 -30.14
N GLY A 878 -9.25 -29.29 -29.64
CA GLY A 878 -9.52 -29.43 -28.22
C GLY A 878 -8.33 -30.00 -27.44
N ARG A 879 -7.64 -31.02 -28.01
CA ARG A 879 -6.45 -31.61 -27.40
C ARG A 879 -5.27 -30.62 -27.39
N VAL A 880 -5.06 -29.88 -28.49
CA VAL A 880 -4.03 -28.84 -28.58
C VAL A 880 -4.30 -27.71 -27.58
N ASN A 881 -5.55 -27.24 -27.45
CA ASN A 881 -5.91 -26.25 -26.43
C ASN A 881 -5.55 -26.71 -25.01
N GLN A 882 -5.85 -27.96 -24.68
CA GLN A 882 -5.52 -28.53 -23.37
C GLN A 882 -4.00 -28.63 -23.16
N HIS A 883 -3.25 -29.00 -24.21
CA HIS A 883 -1.79 -29.08 -24.18
C HIS A 883 -1.14 -27.70 -24.04
N LEU A 884 -1.59 -26.70 -24.80
CA LEU A 884 -1.15 -25.31 -24.68
C LEU A 884 -1.39 -24.77 -23.27
N GLN A 885 -2.58 -24.99 -22.72
CA GLN A 885 -2.90 -24.60 -21.35
C GLN A 885 -1.99 -25.29 -20.33
N SER A 886 -1.64 -26.56 -20.54
CA SER A 886 -0.70 -27.29 -19.67
C SER A 886 0.72 -26.73 -19.76
N ILE A 887 1.21 -26.40 -20.96
CA ILE A 887 2.55 -25.79 -21.12
C ILE A 887 2.55 -24.40 -20.51
N TYR A 888 1.51 -23.60 -20.76
CA TYR A 888 1.37 -22.27 -20.16
C TYR A 888 1.38 -22.33 -18.64
N GLN A 889 0.57 -23.20 -18.01
CA GLN A 889 0.59 -23.38 -16.55
C GLN A 889 1.96 -23.87 -16.04
N ALA A 890 2.65 -24.71 -16.80
CA ALA A 890 4.00 -25.14 -16.45
C ALA A 890 5.03 -23.99 -16.54
N GLU A 891 4.94 -23.12 -17.55
CA GLU A 891 5.74 -21.90 -17.69
C GLU A 891 5.50 -20.98 -16.49
N GLN A 892 4.22 -20.65 -16.20
CA GLN A 892 3.84 -19.81 -15.07
C GLN A 892 4.38 -20.37 -13.75
N SER A 893 4.19 -21.68 -13.51
CA SER A 893 4.67 -22.33 -12.29
C SER A 893 6.20 -22.37 -12.21
N ALA A 894 6.90 -22.53 -13.33
CA ALA A 894 8.37 -22.57 -13.37
C ALA A 894 8.96 -21.19 -13.06
N VAL A 895 8.45 -20.13 -13.68
CA VAL A 895 8.92 -18.76 -13.45
C VAL A 895 8.59 -18.31 -12.02
N TYR A 896 7.37 -18.54 -11.53
CA TYR A 896 7.05 -18.26 -10.12
C TYR A 896 7.86 -19.08 -9.12
N ALA A 897 8.24 -20.31 -9.47
CA ALA A 897 9.14 -21.10 -8.62
C ALA A 897 10.55 -20.50 -8.59
N ALA A 898 11.06 -20.03 -9.73
CA ALA A 898 12.36 -19.35 -9.80
C ALA A 898 12.38 -17.99 -9.07
N LEU A 899 11.26 -17.27 -9.06
CA LEU A 899 11.11 -16.00 -8.33
C LEU A 899 11.04 -16.17 -6.81
N LEU A 900 10.44 -17.25 -6.31
CA LEU A 900 10.03 -17.35 -4.90
C LEU A 900 10.72 -18.46 -4.11
N ARG A 901 11.50 -19.34 -4.75
CA ARG A 901 12.18 -20.45 -4.08
C ARG A 901 13.68 -20.39 -4.31
N PRO A 902 14.49 -20.65 -3.26
CA PRO A 902 15.92 -20.88 -3.45
C PRO A 902 16.10 -22.07 -4.39
N GLN A 903 16.70 -21.83 -5.54
CA GLN A 903 17.10 -22.90 -6.46
C GLN A 903 18.29 -23.63 -5.80
N LEU A 904 18.12 -24.89 -5.42
CA LEU A 904 19.25 -25.77 -5.13
C LEU A 904 19.99 -25.99 -6.45
N ARG A 905 21.05 -25.26 -6.76
CA ARG A 905 21.84 -25.50 -7.97
C ARG A 905 23.35 -25.52 -7.77
N ASN A 906 23.93 -26.46 -8.50
CA ASN A 906 25.36 -26.73 -8.64
C ASN A 906 26.03 -25.64 -9.48
N GLY A 907 26.87 -24.82 -8.85
CA GLY A 907 28.11 -24.28 -9.45
C GLY A 907 28.00 -23.32 -10.65
N GLY A 908 27.10 -22.34 -10.63
CA GLY A 908 27.10 -21.19 -11.55
C GLY A 908 27.08 -19.87 -10.77
N ASN A 909 27.59 -18.78 -11.35
CA ASN A 909 27.70 -17.44 -10.74
C ASN A 909 26.42 -17.03 -9.99
N ASP A 910 26.57 -16.63 -8.74
CA ASP A 910 25.48 -16.39 -7.78
C ASP A 910 24.64 -15.11 -8.07
N ASP A 911 25.12 -14.22 -8.93
CA ASP A 911 24.59 -12.83 -9.04
C ASP A 911 23.39 -12.64 -10.01
N GLU A 912 23.03 -13.62 -10.84
CA GLU A 912 22.05 -13.43 -11.95
C GLU A 912 20.77 -14.29 -11.82
N THR A 913 20.47 -14.82 -10.63
CA THR A 913 19.23 -15.59 -10.48
C THR A 913 17.99 -14.70 -10.32
N LEU A 914 16.85 -15.16 -10.82
CA LEU A 914 15.56 -14.47 -10.64
C LEU A 914 15.22 -14.16 -9.18
N LEU A 915 15.59 -15.05 -8.26
CA LEU A 915 15.42 -14.83 -6.83
C LEU A 915 16.27 -13.64 -6.33
N VAL A 916 17.52 -13.54 -6.75
CA VAL A 916 18.41 -12.44 -6.35
C VAL A 916 17.88 -11.10 -6.88
N LEU A 917 17.39 -11.05 -8.12
CA LEU A 917 16.76 -9.85 -8.68
C LEU A 917 15.50 -9.45 -7.90
N GLN A 918 14.68 -10.44 -7.52
CA GLN A 918 13.47 -10.26 -6.73
C GLN A 918 13.80 -9.71 -5.32
N GLU A 919 14.80 -10.29 -4.66
CA GLU A 919 15.25 -9.86 -3.34
C GLU A 919 15.91 -8.48 -3.39
N GLU A 920 16.63 -8.14 -4.48
CA GLU A 920 17.13 -6.78 -4.69
C GLU A 920 15.97 -5.78 -4.81
N LEU A 921 14.95 -6.06 -5.62
CA LEU A 921 13.76 -5.23 -5.74
C LEU A 921 13.09 -4.99 -4.36
N THR A 922 12.99 -6.05 -3.56
CA THR A 922 12.43 -6.00 -2.20
C THR A 922 13.27 -5.11 -1.29
N ALA A 923 14.60 -5.22 -1.36
CA ALA A 923 15.50 -4.36 -0.61
C ALA A 923 15.37 -2.89 -1.04
N ARG A 924 15.25 -2.60 -2.35
CA ARG A 924 15.02 -1.23 -2.84
C ARG A 924 13.70 -0.64 -2.34
N LYS A 925 12.61 -1.43 -2.32
CA LYS A 925 11.33 -0.99 -1.75
C LYS A 925 11.47 -0.71 -0.24
N ALA A 926 12.10 -1.62 0.50
CA ALA A 926 12.32 -1.45 1.94
C ALA A 926 13.19 -0.22 2.25
N LEU A 927 14.14 0.11 1.37
CA LEU A 927 14.96 1.31 1.48
C LEU A 927 14.14 2.58 1.28
N VAL A 928 13.26 2.62 0.26
CA VAL A 928 12.32 3.73 0.04
C VAL A 928 11.44 3.93 1.27
N ARG A 929 10.90 2.84 1.82
CA ARG A 929 10.14 2.87 3.08
C ARG A 929 10.98 3.44 4.23
N SER A 930 12.24 3.03 4.37
CA SER A 930 13.12 3.57 5.41
C SER A 930 13.40 5.05 5.26
N TYR A 931 13.57 5.55 4.03
CA TYR A 931 13.69 6.99 3.80
C TYR A 931 12.43 7.75 4.21
N ILE A 932 11.24 7.22 3.94
CA ILE A 932 9.99 7.87 4.35
C ILE A 932 9.82 7.80 5.87
N ASN A 933 10.04 6.65 6.50
CA ASN A 933 9.95 6.51 7.96
C ASN A 933 10.92 7.42 8.73
N LEU A 934 12.14 7.64 8.21
CA LEU A 934 13.16 8.44 8.88
C LEU A 934 13.00 9.95 8.62
N PHE A 935 12.77 10.33 7.36
CA PHE A 935 12.79 11.74 6.96
C PHE A 935 11.40 12.37 6.82
N TYR A 936 10.36 11.56 6.60
CA TYR A 936 8.98 12.01 6.36
C TYR A 936 7.93 11.20 7.15
N PRO A 937 8.14 10.94 8.46
CA PRO A 937 7.30 10.01 9.22
C PRO A 937 5.82 10.38 9.26
N SER A 938 5.46 11.67 9.16
CA SER A 938 4.06 12.12 9.10
C SER A 938 3.32 11.52 7.90
N LEU A 939 3.97 11.40 6.74
CA LEU A 939 3.35 10.87 5.52
C LEU A 939 2.97 9.39 5.63
N MET A 940 3.63 8.62 6.50
CA MET A 940 3.29 7.21 6.75
C MET A 940 2.01 7.02 7.56
N VAL A 941 1.46 8.11 8.07
CA VAL A 941 0.30 8.14 8.96
C VAL A 941 -0.79 9.07 8.43
N ASP A 942 -0.43 10.05 7.60
CA ASP A 942 -1.39 11.03 7.04
C ASP A 942 -1.79 10.77 5.58
N SER A 943 -0.99 10.02 4.81
CA SER A 943 -1.29 9.76 3.41
C SER A 943 -1.55 8.28 3.15
N ASP A 944 -2.82 8.00 2.86
CA ASP A 944 -3.30 6.69 2.44
C ASP A 944 -2.63 6.25 1.13
N GLU A 945 -2.35 7.17 0.21
CA GLU A 945 -1.70 6.84 -1.06
C GLU A 945 -0.25 6.42 -0.86
N ILE A 946 0.51 7.17 -0.04
CA ILE A 946 1.91 6.85 0.27
C ILE A 946 1.98 5.54 1.05
N ARG A 947 1.11 5.34 2.04
CA ARG A 947 1.07 4.10 2.83
C ARG A 947 0.62 2.90 1.98
N GLY A 948 -0.41 3.07 1.15
CA GLY A 948 -0.94 2.07 0.22
C GLY A 948 0.07 1.62 -0.82
N ALA A 949 0.87 2.55 -1.37
CA ALA A 949 1.94 2.23 -2.30
C ALA A 949 3.06 1.38 -1.68
N LEU A 950 3.22 1.38 -0.36
CA LEU A 950 4.26 0.62 0.34
C LEU A 950 3.73 -0.67 0.98
N GLU A 951 2.60 -0.61 1.66
CA GLU A 951 2.13 -1.67 2.57
C GLU A 951 0.84 -2.36 2.09
N GLY A 952 0.06 -1.69 1.24
CA GLY A 952 -1.24 -2.13 0.75
C GLY A 952 -1.21 -3.33 -0.20
N ASN A 953 -2.39 -3.85 -0.55
CA ASN A 953 -2.54 -4.84 -1.63
C ASN A 953 -2.10 -4.31 -3.01
N GLY A 954 -2.29 -3.01 -3.21
CA GLY A 954 -1.87 -2.25 -4.39
C GLY A 954 -0.39 -1.86 -4.40
N ALA A 955 0.40 -2.24 -3.40
CA ALA A 955 1.75 -1.72 -3.20
C ALA A 955 2.75 -2.06 -4.33
N LEU A 956 3.86 -1.34 -4.35
CA LEU A 956 5.04 -1.66 -5.15
C LEU A 956 5.41 -3.14 -5.01
N LEU A 957 5.87 -3.74 -6.11
CA LEU A 957 6.25 -5.15 -6.17
C LEU A 957 7.39 -5.46 -5.18
N ASP A 958 7.21 -6.55 -4.45
CA ASP A 958 8.18 -7.19 -3.55
C ASP A 958 7.87 -8.69 -3.43
N THR A 959 8.57 -9.43 -2.56
CA THR A 959 8.35 -10.86 -2.37
C THR A 959 6.90 -11.18 -1.94
N VAL A 960 6.30 -10.33 -1.12
CA VAL A 960 4.97 -10.57 -0.54
C VAL A 960 3.89 -10.36 -1.61
N VAL A 961 4.00 -9.29 -2.40
CA VAL A 961 3.10 -9.01 -3.53
C VAL A 961 3.22 -10.09 -4.59
N LEU A 962 4.44 -10.52 -4.94
CA LEU A 962 4.65 -11.60 -5.92
C LEU A 962 4.09 -12.95 -5.43
N ARG A 963 4.14 -13.23 -4.12
CA ARG A 963 3.47 -14.40 -3.54
C ARG A 963 1.95 -14.31 -3.66
N ARG A 964 1.37 -13.15 -3.36
CA ARG A 964 -0.07 -12.91 -3.56
C ARG A 964 -0.47 -13.04 -5.04
N PHE A 965 0.36 -12.55 -5.97
CA PHE A 965 0.12 -12.70 -7.40
C PHE A 965 0.07 -14.17 -7.82
N ARG A 966 0.99 -14.99 -7.30
CA ARG A 966 0.96 -16.43 -7.50
C ARG A 966 -0.32 -17.07 -6.94
N GLU A 967 -0.73 -16.70 -5.73
CA GLU A 967 -1.95 -17.22 -5.08
C GLU A 967 -3.22 -16.80 -5.83
N ALA A 968 -3.22 -15.61 -6.41
CA ALA A 968 -4.31 -15.07 -7.22
C ALA A 968 -4.26 -15.49 -8.70
N ASN A 969 -3.30 -16.33 -9.11
CA ASN A 969 -3.08 -16.74 -10.51
C ASN A 969 -2.92 -15.56 -11.49
N VAL A 970 -2.25 -14.48 -11.05
CA VAL A 970 -1.85 -13.38 -11.94
C VAL A 970 -0.87 -13.91 -12.97
N ALA A 971 -1.01 -13.50 -14.23
CA ALA A 971 -0.10 -13.91 -15.29
C ALA A 971 1.26 -13.24 -15.12
N VAL A 972 2.36 -14.00 -15.23
CA VAL A 972 3.74 -13.53 -15.17
C VAL A 972 3.99 -12.39 -16.17
N ALA A 973 3.45 -12.49 -17.39
CA ALA A 973 3.54 -11.44 -18.41
C ALA A 973 2.97 -10.08 -17.97
N SER A 974 2.01 -10.06 -17.03
CA SER A 974 1.40 -8.81 -16.52
C SER A 974 2.19 -8.14 -15.40
N ILE A 975 3.18 -8.84 -14.80
CA ILE A 975 3.98 -8.33 -13.69
C ILE A 975 4.68 -7.01 -14.07
N SER A 976 5.22 -6.92 -15.29
CA SER A 976 5.90 -5.70 -15.77
C SER A 976 4.97 -4.50 -15.80
N ASP A 977 3.82 -4.64 -16.46
CA ASP A 977 2.89 -3.52 -16.67
C ASP A 977 2.30 -3.05 -15.33
N ILE A 978 1.94 -4.00 -14.46
CA ILE A 978 1.46 -3.70 -13.11
C ILE A 978 2.54 -2.99 -12.29
N GLY A 979 3.78 -3.51 -12.31
CA GLY A 979 4.90 -2.91 -11.58
C GLY A 979 5.23 -1.49 -12.03
N GLN A 980 5.29 -1.26 -13.34
CA GLN A 980 5.56 0.07 -13.90
C GLN A 980 4.43 1.06 -13.63
N SER A 981 3.16 0.62 -13.74
CA SER A 981 2.00 1.46 -13.44
C SER A 981 2.00 1.90 -11.98
N ARG A 982 2.19 0.96 -11.03
CA ARG A 982 2.23 1.25 -9.59
C ARG A 982 3.38 2.18 -9.22
N LEU A 983 4.54 2.01 -9.85
CA LEU A 983 5.69 2.90 -9.65
C LEU A 983 5.40 4.32 -10.13
N GLU A 984 4.74 4.49 -11.28
CA GLU A 984 4.40 5.81 -11.80
C GLU A 984 3.34 6.51 -10.95
N GLU A 985 2.33 5.77 -10.50
CA GLU A 985 1.30 6.24 -9.58
C GLU A 985 1.94 6.74 -8.28
N PHE A 986 2.79 5.92 -7.64
CA PHE A 986 3.47 6.32 -6.42
C PHE A 986 4.38 7.53 -6.62
N ARG A 987 5.07 7.63 -7.75
CA ARG A 987 5.89 8.81 -8.07
C ARG A 987 5.02 10.06 -8.25
N SER A 988 3.85 9.93 -8.86
CA SER A 988 2.88 11.01 -8.98
C SER A 988 2.41 11.47 -7.60
N ASP A 989 2.04 10.52 -6.74
CA ASP A 989 1.55 10.80 -5.38
C ASP A 989 2.62 11.44 -4.49
N TRP A 990 3.86 10.97 -4.60
CA TRP A 990 5.00 11.61 -3.96
C TRP A 990 5.19 13.05 -4.45
N ASN A 991 5.03 13.28 -5.75
CA ASN A 991 5.18 14.62 -6.33
C ASN A 991 4.06 15.59 -5.97
N ARG A 992 2.90 15.09 -5.53
CA ARG A 992 1.80 15.93 -5.01
C ARG A 992 2.07 16.44 -3.60
N GLN A 993 3.00 15.85 -2.85
CA GLN A 993 3.31 16.28 -1.49
C GLN A 993 3.94 17.67 -1.47
N PRO A 994 3.67 18.51 -0.44
CA PRO A 994 4.12 19.89 -0.41
C PRO A 994 5.64 20.03 -0.54
N ASP A 995 6.09 20.93 -1.41
CA ASP A 995 7.52 21.19 -1.66
C ASP A 995 8.29 21.54 -0.38
N VAL A 996 7.66 22.31 0.52
CA VAL A 996 8.25 22.68 1.81
C VAL A 996 8.54 21.44 2.64
N LEU A 997 7.59 20.50 2.72
CA LEU A 997 7.77 19.23 3.41
C LEU A 997 8.85 18.40 2.73
N ARG A 998 8.81 18.22 1.41
CA ARG A 998 9.81 17.41 0.68
C ARG A 998 11.25 17.93 0.76
N ARG A 999 11.43 19.24 0.91
CA ARG A 999 12.77 19.85 1.01
C ARG A 999 13.33 19.83 2.42
N SER A 1000 12.46 19.80 3.41
CA SER A 1000 12.87 19.91 4.80
C SER A 1000 12.77 18.56 5.52
N GLY A 1001 11.70 17.81 5.32
CA GLY A 1001 11.38 16.61 6.09
C GLY A 1001 10.45 16.92 7.26
N ALA A 1002 10.15 15.89 8.04
CA ALA A 1002 9.29 15.94 9.22
C ALA A 1002 9.95 15.21 10.40
N ILE A 1003 9.28 15.26 11.54
CA ILE A 1003 9.72 14.69 12.82
C ILE A 1003 8.67 13.66 13.25
N SER A 1004 9.10 12.55 13.87
CA SER A 1004 8.16 11.60 14.44
C SER A 1004 7.48 12.19 15.69
N SER A 1005 6.19 11.89 15.88
CA SER A 1005 5.41 12.40 17.02
C SER A 1005 6.08 12.09 18.36
N GLY A 1006 6.60 10.87 18.54
CA GLY A 1006 7.28 10.47 19.79
C GLY A 1006 8.52 11.31 20.13
N VAL A 1007 9.35 11.64 19.13
CA VAL A 1007 10.52 12.51 19.35
C VAL A 1007 10.08 13.93 19.67
N ALA A 1008 9.08 14.44 18.94
CA ALA A 1008 8.51 15.76 19.20
C ALA A 1008 7.97 15.87 20.63
N HIS A 1009 7.18 14.88 21.07
CA HIS A 1009 6.66 14.82 22.44
C HIS A 1009 7.76 14.74 23.49
N ALA A 1010 8.78 13.89 23.29
CA ALA A 1010 9.90 13.77 24.21
C ALA A 1010 10.64 15.10 24.41
N ILE A 1011 10.91 15.84 23.32
CA ILE A 1011 11.55 17.17 23.40
C ILE A 1011 10.67 18.16 24.15
N ILE A 1012 9.37 18.17 23.87
CA ILE A 1012 8.42 19.08 24.53
C ILE A 1012 8.29 18.76 26.02
N ARG A 1013 8.27 17.48 26.40
CA ARG A 1013 8.27 17.07 27.81
C ARG A 1013 9.53 17.54 28.53
N LEU A 1014 10.70 17.45 27.90
CA LEU A 1014 11.95 17.93 28.46
C LEU A 1014 11.98 19.47 28.57
N ASN A 1015 11.44 20.18 27.58
CA ASN A 1015 11.29 21.64 27.61
C ASN A 1015 10.33 22.10 28.73
N ALA A 1016 9.21 21.38 28.91
CA ALA A 1016 8.26 21.60 29.98
C ALA A 1016 8.90 21.35 31.36
N LEU A 1017 9.57 20.20 31.52
CA LEU A 1017 10.29 19.84 32.74
C LEU A 1017 11.34 20.90 33.11
N TYR A 1018 12.10 21.40 32.13
CA TYR A 1018 13.08 22.45 32.36
C TYR A 1018 12.43 23.75 32.88
N THR A 1019 11.32 24.15 32.24
CA THR A 1019 10.58 25.35 32.61
C THR A 1019 9.97 25.25 34.00
N GLU A 1020 9.43 24.08 34.33
CA GLU A 1020 8.78 23.77 35.61
C GLU A 1020 9.76 23.83 36.78
N PHE A 1021 10.94 23.20 36.64
CA PHE A 1021 11.87 23.02 37.77
C PHE A 1021 13.01 24.04 37.86
N PHE A 1022 13.40 24.70 36.76
CA PHE A 1022 14.60 25.54 36.71
C PHE A 1022 14.36 27.00 36.26
N ILE A 1023 13.21 27.31 35.64
CA ILE A 1023 12.86 28.69 35.25
C ILE A 1023 11.81 29.29 36.19
N SER A 1024 10.75 28.55 36.49
CA SER A 1024 9.63 29.05 37.29
C SER A 1024 9.98 28.96 38.79
N PRO A 1025 9.84 30.04 39.59
CA PRO A 1025 10.05 29.94 41.03
C PRO A 1025 8.94 29.08 41.64
N SER A 1026 9.27 27.90 42.14
CA SER A 1026 8.29 27.04 42.83
C SER A 1026 7.83 27.71 44.13
N GLU A 1027 6.56 28.14 44.18
CA GLU A 1027 5.92 28.67 45.40
C GLU A 1027 5.75 27.60 46.52
N SER A 1028 6.13 26.34 46.28
CA SER A 1028 5.99 25.23 47.21
C SER A 1028 7.25 24.89 48.04
N ALA A 1029 8.34 25.65 47.90
CA ALA A 1029 9.49 25.51 48.79
C ALA A 1029 9.35 26.45 50.00
N GLU A 1030 8.43 26.15 50.93
CA GLU A 1030 8.51 26.73 52.27
C GLU A 1030 9.87 26.33 52.89
N PRO A 1031 10.72 27.28 53.31
CA PRO A 1031 11.97 26.94 53.95
C PRO A 1031 11.66 26.32 55.31
N MET A 1032 11.93 25.02 55.47
CA MET A 1032 12.02 24.40 56.79
C MET A 1032 13.02 25.19 57.63
N ASN A 1033 12.51 25.84 58.68
CA ASN A 1033 13.29 26.53 59.69
C ASN A 1033 14.41 25.62 60.21
N PRO A 1034 15.64 26.13 60.38
CA PRO A 1034 16.67 25.37 61.06
C PRO A 1034 16.26 25.19 62.52
N VAL A 1035 16.07 23.93 62.94
CA VAL A 1035 16.00 23.58 64.35
C VAL A 1035 17.34 23.96 64.96
N VAL A 1036 17.34 25.08 65.67
CA VAL A 1036 18.42 25.52 66.54
C VAL A 1036 18.57 24.45 67.62
N SER A 1037 19.75 23.81 67.65
CA SER A 1037 20.17 23.04 68.81
C SER A 1037 20.28 23.97 70.02
N SER A 1038 19.52 23.68 71.07
CA SER A 1038 19.85 24.12 72.41
C SER A 1038 19.64 22.95 73.37
N ASP A 1039 20.76 22.44 73.87
CA ASP A 1039 21.01 21.55 75.01
C ASP A 1039 20.34 20.16 75.06
#